data_AF-A0AAE2AZY6-F1
#
_entry.id   AF-A0AAE2AZY6-F1
#
_cell.length_a   1.000
_cell.length_b   1.000
_cell.length_c   1.000
_cell.angle_alpha   90.00
_cell.angle_beta   90.00
_cell.angle_gamma   90.00
#
_symmetry.space_group_name_H-M   'P 1'
#
loop_
_entity.id
_entity.type
_entity.pdbx_description
1 polymer ?
#
loop_
_entity_poly.entity_id
_entity_poly.type
_entity_poly.pdbx_seq_one_letter_code
_entity_poly.pdbx_strand_id
1 'polypeptide(L)'
;MSRLSDYSDQHILDIIHAAGYVRLSGQHSNGQSVHELIHSCGMVNLKDSKTLLSDKRHCGFIPCHPRGKLSLLYLKTIATRLGLDDVTHDQEGQTELRRLTISANDLLRWTKGDAVMTQSWHTVRSRALSCKKGTFFQSDATRRKPRSAELSLSTLALCCAPKRLALPASMPARRADKVEYTHIACGGTVALRFVELQQWSETRCPHCHSLEKTALDAFKAFLLDFEMTFDGTLEVMERKSQVKRSQAISITCNLCHQRNDARSYDLVRYRGFTYCDNPGCSNTYLPADRTCEPDQYYIDLLRTHGIRKFADGQRLFPRSMRYLKQPSAASPKGAKKPLRKYEIVQQALDLPVNTRLAEFTDDDLRSAFQHAIDAGATNIGAVRAKLPNDINNFISRRRMAGDFVHHRVLANMGIRFKRSYEIASLHDAIECIRDTKSATWAEFVSRYPGASTSIIEQGLKEDVMASFGWTSLVNYSRLTNQQLLDKAGELRHAEQLDTLALLERAYGSLIRNIRERGLTADLCAAQGFEQTAVWQGMSLDDLVRHIRDNDFASSSDWHASSSGSYKYAATQNWVREISKRFNWGIYRGLNGFSYDSLPETIVANLLHLADYEFIDHPPIEHFPGVGGGRPTADFLIDSPPLWIEVWAYRTDDVVSGKLASYPSTRKHKEAGYLAHAMPLCSLEGGLFYRPYLLDGKQYRRGMGSFVEHACNRLTAHGLPIVYTPELLAELRQSVHNQSDSAFIQL
;
A
#
# COMPACT_ATOMS: atom_id res chain seq x y z
N MET A 1 -66.81 46.78 17.28
CA MET A 1 -67.53 45.70 18.01
C MET A 1 -67.33 44.40 17.25
N SER A 2 -66.43 43.52 17.69
CA SER A 2 -66.22 42.20 17.06
C SER A 2 -67.46 41.34 17.27
N ARG A 3 -67.99 40.74 16.19
CA ARG A 3 -69.15 39.83 16.22
C ARG A 3 -69.02 38.83 17.38
N LEU A 4 -70.05 38.76 18.23
CA LEU A 4 -70.23 37.67 19.20
C LEU A 4 -70.15 36.36 18.41
N SER A 5 -69.27 35.43 18.80
CA SER A 5 -69.15 34.15 18.10
C SER A 5 -70.42 33.33 18.33
N ASP A 6 -70.98 32.72 17.30
CA ASP A 6 -72.18 31.86 17.36
C ASP A 6 -71.98 30.53 18.15
N TYR A 7 -70.82 30.34 18.78
CA TYR A 7 -70.48 29.13 19.55
C TYR A 7 -70.76 29.36 21.03
N SER A 8 -71.59 28.49 21.63
CA SER A 8 -71.77 28.42 23.08
C SER A 8 -70.50 27.88 23.77
N ASP A 9 -70.33 28.13 25.07
CA ASP A 9 -69.21 27.56 25.84
C ASP A 9 -69.25 26.02 25.82
N GLN A 10 -70.45 25.43 25.77
CA GLN A 10 -70.61 23.98 25.61
C GLN A 10 -70.06 23.49 24.27
N HIS A 11 -70.34 24.19 23.15
CA HIS A 11 -69.75 23.83 21.86
C HIS A 11 -68.21 23.90 21.90
N ILE A 12 -67.65 24.86 22.62
CA ILE A 12 -66.18 24.98 22.79
C ILE A 12 -65.65 23.80 23.63
N LEU A 13 -66.33 23.42 24.71
CA LEU A 13 -65.97 22.26 25.53
C LEU A 13 -66.01 20.96 24.75
N ASP A 14 -67.04 20.75 23.92
CA ASP A 14 -67.17 19.57 23.08
C ASP A 14 -66.00 19.47 22.07
N ILE A 15 -65.59 20.60 21.49
CA ILE A 15 -64.42 20.68 20.59
C ILE A 15 -63.11 20.39 21.35
N ILE A 16 -62.95 20.93 22.56
CA ILE A 16 -61.78 20.67 23.42
C ILE A 16 -61.67 19.18 23.74
N HIS A 17 -62.78 18.56 24.15
CA HIS A 17 -62.82 17.14 24.51
C HIS A 17 -62.56 16.24 23.29
N ALA A 18 -63.17 16.55 22.14
CA ALA A 18 -62.94 15.83 20.89
C ALA A 18 -61.47 15.91 20.42
N ALA A 19 -60.76 16.99 20.75
CA ALA A 19 -59.34 17.17 20.45
C ALA A 19 -58.39 16.52 21.49
N GLY A 20 -58.92 15.78 22.48
CA GLY A 20 -58.13 15.07 23.50
C GLY A 20 -57.63 15.95 24.65
N TYR A 21 -58.30 17.08 24.89
CA TYR A 21 -57.97 18.00 25.97
C TYR A 21 -58.99 18.00 27.10
N VAL A 22 -58.54 18.44 28.27
CA VAL A 22 -59.37 18.85 29.40
C VAL A 22 -59.10 20.33 29.67
N ARG A 23 -60.16 21.15 29.80
CA ARG A 23 -60.03 22.56 30.16
C ARG A 23 -59.66 22.70 31.64
N LEU A 24 -58.52 23.33 31.93
CA LEU A 24 -58.08 23.66 33.29
C LEU A 24 -58.69 24.99 33.75
N SER A 25 -58.63 26.01 32.90
CA SER A 25 -59.18 27.34 33.17
C SER A 25 -59.48 28.07 31.86
N GLY A 26 -60.26 29.16 31.92
CA GLY A 26 -60.56 30.01 30.77
C GLY A 26 -60.79 31.45 31.20
N GLN A 27 -60.23 32.41 30.45
CA GLN A 27 -60.45 33.84 30.65
C GLN A 27 -61.09 34.43 29.40
N HIS A 28 -62.16 35.19 29.61
CA HIS A 28 -62.89 35.89 28.54
C HIS A 28 -62.68 37.41 28.71
N SER A 29 -61.99 38.05 27.77
CA SER A 29 -61.77 39.50 27.80
C SER A 29 -61.78 40.09 26.39
N ASN A 30 -62.53 41.19 26.17
CA ASN A 30 -62.53 41.98 24.92
C ASN A 30 -62.65 41.16 23.63
N GLY A 31 -63.58 40.20 23.57
CA GLY A 31 -63.82 39.40 22.36
C GLY A 31 -62.78 38.32 22.06
N GLN A 32 -61.83 38.09 22.97
CA GLN A 32 -60.91 36.96 22.93
C GLN A 32 -61.10 36.11 24.18
N SER A 33 -61.30 34.81 23.99
CA SER A 33 -61.34 33.84 25.09
C SER A 33 -60.10 32.97 25.00
N VAL A 34 -59.26 33.00 26.02
CA VAL A 34 -58.05 32.17 26.12
C VAL A 34 -58.34 31.05 27.10
N HIS A 35 -58.15 29.82 26.65
CA HIS A 35 -58.38 28.61 27.41
C HIS A 35 -57.05 27.95 27.72
N GLU A 36 -56.87 27.58 28.99
CA GLU A 36 -55.77 26.76 29.44
C GLU A 36 -56.22 25.30 29.43
N LEU A 37 -55.53 24.47 28.65
CA LEU A 37 -55.95 23.12 28.31
C LEU A 37 -54.83 22.13 28.59
N ILE A 38 -55.12 21.02 29.25
CA ILE A 38 -54.19 19.89 29.40
C ILE A 38 -54.54 18.80 28.39
N HIS A 39 -53.57 18.39 27.57
CA HIS A 39 -53.75 17.29 26.63
C HIS A 39 -53.50 15.94 27.32
N SER A 40 -53.98 14.85 26.73
CA SER A 40 -53.71 13.48 27.19
C SER A 40 -52.22 13.10 27.32
N CYS A 41 -51.31 13.86 26.67
CA CYS A 41 -49.85 13.70 26.83
C CYS A 41 -49.27 14.42 28.07
N GLY A 42 -50.12 15.02 28.91
CA GLY A 42 -49.73 15.74 30.12
C GLY A 42 -49.25 17.18 29.92
N MET A 43 -49.19 17.66 28.67
CA MET A 43 -48.73 19.00 28.33
C MET A 43 -49.86 20.03 28.38
N VAL A 44 -49.57 21.20 28.95
CA VAL A 44 -50.50 22.34 29.01
C VAL A 44 -50.32 23.25 27.79
N ASN A 45 -51.43 23.61 27.15
CA ASN A 45 -51.50 24.56 26.04
C ASN A 45 -52.42 25.73 26.40
N LEU A 46 -52.01 26.93 26.03
CA LEU A 46 -52.91 28.09 25.96
C LEU A 46 -53.43 28.19 24.53
N LYS A 47 -54.75 28.15 24.36
CA LYS A 47 -55.39 28.32 23.05
C LYS A 47 -56.52 29.32 23.15
N ASP A 48 -56.58 30.24 22.19
CA ASP A 48 -57.77 31.08 22.06
C ASP A 48 -58.92 30.32 21.36
N SER A 49 -60.15 30.82 21.49
CA SER A 49 -61.31 30.22 20.82
C SER A 49 -61.13 30.14 19.30
N LYS A 50 -60.45 31.11 18.68
CA LYS A 50 -60.19 31.11 17.23
C LYS A 50 -59.30 29.93 16.83
N THR A 51 -58.29 29.61 17.62
CA THR A 51 -57.39 28.48 17.40
C THR A 51 -58.12 27.15 17.58
N LEU A 52 -59.04 27.05 18.56
CA LEU A 52 -59.87 25.86 18.79
C LEU A 52 -60.84 25.58 17.65
N LEU A 53 -61.38 26.64 17.04
CA LEU A 53 -62.29 26.54 15.88
C LEU A 53 -61.55 26.32 14.55
N SER A 54 -60.22 26.39 14.54
CA SER A 54 -59.39 26.17 13.35
C SER A 54 -58.79 24.76 13.32
N ASP A 55 -58.16 24.43 12.19
CA ASP A 55 -57.38 23.18 12.03
C ASP A 55 -56.16 23.10 12.98
N LYS A 56 -55.82 24.19 13.68
CA LYS A 56 -54.71 24.25 14.65
C LYS A 56 -55.12 23.84 16.08
N ARG A 57 -56.29 23.22 16.26
CA ARG A 57 -56.81 22.79 17.57
C ARG A 57 -56.02 21.66 18.23
N HIS A 58 -55.26 20.86 17.48
CA HIS A 58 -54.50 19.72 18.00
C HIS A 58 -53.34 20.11 18.95
N CYS A 59 -52.81 19.12 19.67
CA CYS A 59 -51.63 19.28 20.53
C CYS A 59 -50.39 19.66 19.74
N GLY A 60 -49.77 20.77 20.13
CA GLY A 60 -48.58 21.31 19.47
C GLY A 60 -47.27 20.73 20.00
N PHE A 61 -47.29 19.75 20.91
CA PHE A 61 -46.07 19.17 21.53
C PHE A 61 -45.73 17.80 20.95
N ILE A 62 -44.45 17.45 20.98
CA ILE A 62 -43.97 16.09 20.68
C ILE A 62 -44.29 15.20 21.91
N PRO A 63 -44.87 13.99 21.76
CA PRO A 63 -45.00 13.20 20.52
C PRO A 63 -46.31 13.38 19.75
N CYS A 64 -47.29 14.12 20.25
CA CYS A 64 -48.61 14.28 19.61
C CYS A 64 -48.52 14.91 18.22
N HIS A 65 -47.53 15.79 18.00
CA HIS A 65 -47.24 16.37 16.71
C HIS A 65 -45.76 16.15 16.35
N PRO A 66 -45.41 15.50 15.22
CA PRO A 66 -44.03 15.13 14.88
C PRO A 66 -43.06 16.31 14.77
N ARG A 67 -43.58 17.49 14.40
CA ARG A 67 -42.84 18.76 14.30
C ARG A 67 -43.25 19.77 15.38
N GLY A 68 -43.81 19.27 16.48
CA GLY A 68 -44.27 20.08 17.60
C GLY A 68 -43.14 20.69 18.43
N LYS A 69 -43.51 21.49 19.42
CA LYS A 69 -42.64 22.01 20.46
C LYS A 69 -42.11 20.86 21.33
N LEU A 70 -40.86 20.97 21.78
CA LEU A 70 -40.25 20.03 22.71
C LEU A 70 -40.54 20.46 24.14
N SER A 71 -40.82 19.51 25.03
CA SER A 71 -41.00 19.76 26.45
C SER A 71 -40.02 18.96 27.29
N LEU A 72 -39.67 19.47 28.47
CA LEU A 72 -38.79 18.74 29.39
C LEU A 72 -39.41 17.42 29.82
N LEU A 73 -40.73 17.40 30.06
CA LEU A 73 -41.48 16.20 30.45
C LEU A 73 -41.34 15.08 29.41
N TYR A 74 -41.43 15.42 28.12
CA TYR A 74 -41.20 14.47 27.04
C TYR A 74 -39.75 13.98 26.99
N LEU A 75 -38.77 14.88 27.16
CA LEU A 75 -37.35 14.51 27.17
C LEU A 75 -36.99 13.60 28.35
N LYS A 76 -37.55 13.84 29.55
CA LYS A 76 -37.40 12.93 30.70
C LYS A 76 -37.95 11.55 30.38
N THR A 77 -39.15 11.47 29.80
CA THR A 77 -39.76 10.20 29.39
C THR A 77 -38.89 9.43 28.38
N ILE A 78 -38.30 10.13 27.40
CA ILE A 78 -37.33 9.53 26.47
C ILE A 78 -36.08 9.07 27.20
N ALA A 79 -35.51 9.92 28.06
CA ALA A 79 -34.27 9.65 28.76
C ALA A 79 -34.39 8.34 29.56
N THR A 80 -35.47 8.19 30.33
CA THR A 80 -35.79 6.96 31.08
C THR A 80 -35.92 5.75 30.15
N ARG A 81 -36.66 5.88 29.03
CA ARG A 81 -36.81 4.80 28.04
C ARG A 81 -35.47 4.39 27.42
N LEU A 82 -34.51 5.30 27.33
CA LEU A 82 -33.17 5.06 26.80
C LEU A 82 -32.14 4.65 27.88
N GLY A 83 -32.58 4.40 29.12
CA GLY A 83 -31.72 3.95 30.21
C GLY A 83 -30.81 5.06 30.77
N LEU A 84 -31.30 6.30 30.76
CA LEU A 84 -30.77 7.42 31.53
C LEU A 84 -31.63 7.65 32.77
N ASP A 85 -31.04 8.20 33.82
CA ASP A 85 -31.74 8.39 35.09
C ASP A 85 -32.57 9.67 35.08
N ASP A 86 -32.00 10.78 34.59
CA ASP A 86 -32.71 12.05 34.46
C ASP A 86 -32.15 12.96 33.37
N VAL A 87 -32.93 13.95 32.97
CA VAL A 87 -32.48 15.12 32.20
C VAL A 87 -33.01 16.39 32.83
N THR A 88 -32.13 17.34 33.12
CA THR A 88 -32.50 18.62 33.74
C THR A 88 -32.16 19.81 32.86
N HIS A 89 -32.89 20.90 33.07
CA HIS A 89 -32.67 22.20 32.41
C HIS A 89 -32.57 23.30 33.47
N ASP A 90 -31.85 24.38 33.20
CA ASP A 90 -31.57 25.44 34.19
C ASP A 90 -32.83 26.17 34.69
N GLN A 91 -33.93 26.12 33.93
CA GLN A 91 -35.24 26.69 34.32
C GLN A 91 -36.14 25.72 35.11
N GLU A 92 -35.68 24.49 35.35
CA GLU A 92 -36.39 23.52 36.16
C GLU A 92 -36.44 24.01 37.62
N GLY A 93 -37.65 24.24 38.13
CA GLY A 93 -37.91 24.86 39.44
C GLY A 93 -38.46 26.28 39.37
N GLN A 94 -38.27 26.99 38.24
CA GLN A 94 -38.88 28.31 38.00
C GLN A 94 -40.18 28.20 37.20
N THR A 95 -40.28 27.20 36.31
CA THR A 95 -41.47 26.93 35.50
C THR A 95 -41.96 25.51 35.75
N GLU A 96 -43.27 25.32 35.81
CA GLU A 96 -43.89 23.99 35.91
C GLU A 96 -43.48 23.11 34.71
N LEU A 97 -43.08 21.86 34.96
CA LEU A 97 -42.60 20.92 33.93
C LEU A 97 -43.58 20.73 32.77
N ARG A 98 -44.89 20.78 33.05
CA ARG A 98 -45.96 20.65 32.06
C ARG A 98 -46.10 21.86 31.12
N ARG A 99 -45.37 22.95 31.41
CA ARG A 99 -45.34 24.20 30.63
C ARG A 99 -43.96 24.49 30.04
N LEU A 100 -42.91 23.89 30.59
CA LEU A 100 -41.53 24.17 30.19
C LEU A 100 -41.22 23.66 28.78
N THR A 101 -41.08 24.61 27.85
CA THR A 101 -40.72 24.36 26.46
C THR A 101 -39.21 24.52 26.29
N ILE A 102 -38.59 23.61 25.53
CA ILE A 102 -37.14 23.58 25.34
C ILE A 102 -36.83 23.71 23.84
N SER A 103 -35.84 24.52 23.49
CA SER A 103 -35.26 24.55 22.14
C SER A 103 -34.36 23.34 21.91
N ALA A 104 -34.31 22.84 20.69
CA ALA A 104 -33.44 21.70 20.36
C ALA A 104 -31.94 21.98 20.63
N ASN A 105 -31.55 23.25 20.72
CA ASN A 105 -30.18 23.70 20.96
C ASN A 105 -29.87 24.05 22.42
N ASP A 106 -30.87 24.09 23.31
CA ASP A 106 -30.64 24.39 24.72
C ASP A 106 -29.72 23.34 25.33
N LEU A 107 -28.79 23.78 26.19
CA LEU A 107 -27.91 22.87 26.91
C LEU A 107 -28.72 22.17 28.00
N LEU A 108 -28.71 20.85 27.96
CA LEU A 108 -29.38 20.00 28.92
C LEU A 108 -28.36 19.15 29.66
N ARG A 109 -28.63 18.89 30.92
CA ARG A 109 -27.80 18.04 31.78
C ARG A 109 -28.43 16.66 31.86
N TRP A 110 -27.77 15.67 31.27
CA TRP A 110 -28.21 14.29 31.21
C TRP A 110 -27.42 13.47 32.24
N THR A 111 -28.10 12.61 33.00
CA THR A 111 -27.48 11.84 34.10
C THR A 111 -27.63 10.32 33.90
N LYS A 112 -26.59 9.58 34.28
CA LYS A 112 -26.57 8.12 34.32
C LYS A 112 -25.57 7.63 35.38
N GLY A 113 -26.07 7.15 36.51
CA GLY A 113 -25.32 7.00 37.76
C GLY A 113 -24.70 8.34 38.16
N ASP A 114 -23.43 8.30 38.55
CA ASP A 114 -22.67 9.51 38.90
C ASP A 114 -22.15 10.28 37.67
N ALA A 115 -22.36 9.75 36.46
CA ALA A 115 -21.86 10.37 35.25
C ALA A 115 -22.84 11.43 34.72
N VAL A 116 -22.27 12.56 34.30
CA VAL A 116 -23.01 13.70 33.74
C VAL A 116 -22.54 13.97 32.31
N MET A 117 -23.49 14.29 31.43
CA MET A 117 -23.25 14.77 30.08
C MET A 117 -24.01 16.08 29.86
N THR A 118 -23.32 17.14 29.43
CA THR A 118 -23.92 18.45 29.13
C THR A 118 -23.99 18.66 27.63
N GLN A 119 -25.19 18.52 27.06
CA GLN A 119 -25.43 18.47 25.62
C GLN A 119 -26.84 18.92 25.26
N SER A 120 -27.00 19.44 24.04
CA SER A 120 -28.33 19.76 23.51
C SER A 120 -29.09 18.53 23.02
N TRP A 121 -30.43 18.61 23.04
CA TRP A 121 -31.29 17.54 22.53
C TRP A 121 -31.00 17.20 21.06
N HIS A 122 -30.70 18.20 20.22
CA HIS A 122 -30.33 17.97 18.82
C HIS A 122 -29.14 17.02 18.68
N THR A 123 -28.10 17.25 19.48
CA THR A 123 -26.88 16.42 19.49
C THR A 123 -27.15 15.02 20.03
N VAL A 124 -27.93 14.92 21.11
CA VAL A 124 -28.28 13.64 21.75
C VAL A 124 -29.15 12.79 20.84
N ARG A 125 -30.17 13.38 20.22
CA ARG A 125 -31.07 12.69 19.27
C ARG A 125 -30.32 12.15 18.06
N SER A 126 -29.41 12.94 17.47
CA SER A 126 -28.58 12.51 16.33
C SER A 126 -27.71 11.30 16.68
N ARG A 127 -27.13 11.29 17.89
CA ARG A 127 -26.34 10.14 18.39
C ARG A 127 -27.20 8.92 18.67
N ALA A 128 -28.36 9.11 19.29
CA ALA A 128 -29.29 8.03 19.60
C ALA A 128 -29.80 7.32 18.32
N LEU A 129 -30.01 8.05 17.22
CA LEU A 129 -30.43 7.49 15.93
C LEU A 129 -29.31 6.75 15.17
N SER A 130 -28.05 7.13 15.38
CA SER A 130 -26.89 6.58 14.65
C SER A 130 -26.21 5.39 15.35
N CYS A 131 -26.43 5.21 16.65
CA CYS A 131 -25.76 4.15 17.42
C CYS A 131 -26.44 2.78 17.23
N LYS A 132 -25.96 1.96 16.28
CA LYS A 132 -26.15 0.50 16.32
C LYS A 132 -25.48 -0.02 17.60
N LYS A 133 -26.26 -0.33 18.66
CA LYS A 133 -25.85 -0.93 19.97
C LYS A 133 -25.81 -0.03 21.22
N GLY A 134 -26.52 1.10 21.26
CA GLY A 134 -26.98 1.66 22.56
C GLY A 134 -26.00 2.47 23.42
N THR A 135 -24.84 2.93 22.91
CA THR A 135 -23.93 3.82 23.66
C THR A 135 -23.93 5.25 23.12
N PHE A 136 -25.04 5.98 23.27
CA PHE A 136 -25.12 7.41 22.87
C PHE A 136 -24.72 8.38 24.00
N PHE A 137 -24.78 7.92 25.26
CA PHE A 137 -24.37 8.70 26.44
C PHE A 137 -22.85 8.70 26.58
N GLN A 138 -22.25 9.88 26.68
CA GLN A 138 -20.81 10.06 26.87
C GLN A 138 -20.58 11.12 27.94
N SER A 139 -19.99 10.72 29.06
CA SER A 139 -19.74 11.62 30.19
C SER A 139 -18.78 12.75 29.79
N ASP A 140 -18.99 13.94 30.35
CA ASP A 140 -18.14 15.10 30.04
C ASP A 140 -16.67 14.84 30.45
N ALA A 141 -16.44 14.04 31.49
CA ALA A 141 -15.09 13.62 31.93
C ALA A 141 -14.31 12.84 30.86
N THR A 142 -14.99 12.14 29.96
CA THR A 142 -14.37 11.33 28.88
C THR A 142 -14.34 12.07 27.54
N ARG A 143 -14.77 13.34 27.51
CA ARG A 143 -14.92 14.13 26.30
C ARG A 143 -13.60 14.85 25.97
N ARG A 144 -13.19 14.85 24.68
CA ARG A 144 -11.96 15.52 24.22
C ARG A 144 -12.00 17.03 24.52
N LYS A 145 -10.85 17.60 24.89
CA LYS A 145 -10.64 19.01 25.27
C LYS A 145 -11.32 20.02 24.33
N PRO A 146 -11.78 21.17 24.86
CA PRO A 146 -12.40 22.24 24.07
C PRO A 146 -11.46 22.77 22.97
N ARG A 147 -12.07 23.33 21.92
CA ARG A 147 -11.40 23.88 20.74
C ARG A 147 -10.42 24.99 21.18
N SER A 148 -9.16 24.91 20.74
CA SER A 148 -8.14 25.92 21.05
C SER A 148 -8.55 27.31 20.56
N ALA A 149 -8.22 28.36 21.31
CA ALA A 149 -8.50 29.75 20.95
C ALA A 149 -7.94 30.14 19.57
N GLU A 150 -8.67 31.03 18.89
CA GLU A 150 -8.35 31.56 17.56
C GLU A 150 -6.96 32.23 17.53
N LEU A 151 -6.24 32.11 16.42
CA LEU A 151 -4.85 32.55 16.31
C LEU A 151 -4.79 34.01 15.86
N SER A 152 -4.34 34.94 16.71
CA SER A 152 -4.23 36.36 16.36
C SER A 152 -2.89 36.69 15.68
N LEU A 153 -2.89 37.77 14.89
CA LEU A 153 -1.70 38.29 14.20
C LEU A 153 -0.62 38.76 15.19
N SER A 154 -1.05 39.32 16.33
CA SER A 154 -0.16 39.68 17.45
C SER A 154 0.55 38.47 18.06
N THR A 155 -0.16 37.34 18.22
CA THR A 155 0.43 36.09 18.74
C THR A 155 1.47 35.53 17.77
N LEU A 156 1.20 35.61 16.47
CA LEU A 156 2.13 35.20 15.42
C LEU A 156 3.38 36.07 15.37
N ALA A 157 3.23 37.39 15.48
CA ALA A 157 4.35 38.33 15.50
C ALA A 157 5.30 38.07 16.67
N LEU A 158 4.75 37.86 17.88
CA LEU A 158 5.51 37.51 19.07
C LEU A 158 6.26 36.18 18.92
N CYS A 159 5.69 35.20 18.21
CA CYS A 159 6.36 33.93 17.93
C CYS A 159 7.47 34.07 16.88
N CYS A 160 7.26 34.85 15.81
CA CYS A 160 8.20 34.96 14.69
C CYS A 160 9.44 35.81 15.01
N ALA A 161 9.28 36.91 15.76
CA ALA A 161 10.35 37.85 16.06
C ALA A 161 11.62 37.22 16.69
N PRO A 162 11.54 36.45 17.79
CA PRO A 162 12.73 35.82 18.39
C PRO A 162 13.34 34.72 17.52
N LYS A 163 12.63 34.28 16.47
CA LYS A 163 13.00 33.16 15.59
C LYS A 163 13.61 33.62 14.27
N ARG A 164 13.81 34.94 14.10
CA ARG A 164 14.26 35.59 12.87
C ARG A 164 13.47 35.16 11.62
N LEU A 165 12.17 34.97 11.81
CA LEU A 165 11.22 34.71 10.73
C LEU A 165 10.41 35.98 10.48
N ALA A 166 10.23 36.34 9.21
CA ALA A 166 9.25 37.34 8.83
C ALA A 166 7.84 36.79 9.04
N LEU A 167 6.89 37.70 9.30
CA LEU A 167 5.48 37.35 9.29
C LEU A 167 5.07 36.83 7.91
N PRO A 168 4.20 35.82 7.85
CA PRO A 168 3.70 35.32 6.58
C PRO A 168 2.80 36.36 5.91
N ALA A 169 2.75 36.34 4.58
CA ALA A 169 1.92 37.25 3.79
C ALA A 169 0.42 37.09 4.08
N SER A 170 0.00 35.89 4.52
CA SER A 170 -1.38 35.59 4.90
C SER A 170 -1.44 34.86 6.26
N MET A 171 -2.48 35.17 7.02
CA MET A 171 -2.75 34.48 8.29
C MET A 171 -3.19 33.03 8.03
N PRO A 172 -2.68 32.05 8.80
CA PRO A 172 -3.21 30.69 8.75
C PRO A 172 -4.69 30.68 9.13
N ALA A 173 -5.53 30.04 8.31
CA ALA A 173 -6.94 29.83 8.65
C ALA A 173 -7.10 28.92 9.88
N ARG A 174 -6.18 27.98 10.09
CA ARG A 174 -6.13 27.08 11.24
C ARG A 174 -4.69 26.86 11.71
N ARG A 175 -4.50 26.58 13.01
CA ARG A 175 -3.18 26.26 13.59
C ARG A 175 -2.47 25.04 12.96
N ALA A 176 -3.22 24.18 12.28
CA ALA A 176 -2.72 22.98 11.61
C ALA A 176 -2.22 23.24 10.18
N ASP A 177 -2.55 24.39 9.61
CA ASP A 177 -2.19 24.73 8.24
C ASP A 177 -0.70 25.09 8.19
N LYS A 178 -0.04 24.69 7.11
CA LYS A 178 1.33 25.13 6.84
C LYS A 178 1.28 26.49 6.17
N VAL A 179 2.07 27.41 6.68
CA VAL A 179 2.22 28.76 6.12
C VAL A 179 3.69 28.99 5.83
N GLU A 180 3.98 29.72 4.77
CA GLU A 180 5.34 30.08 4.39
C GLU A 180 5.82 31.26 5.22
N TYR A 181 6.93 31.06 5.93
CA TYR A 181 7.65 32.09 6.66
C TYR A 181 8.98 32.33 5.97
N THR A 182 9.36 33.60 5.78
CA THR A 182 10.66 33.93 5.21
C THR A 182 11.70 33.98 6.31
N HIS A 183 12.76 33.18 6.20
CA HIS A 183 13.89 33.25 7.12
C HIS A 183 14.73 34.49 6.80
N ILE A 184 14.80 35.43 7.76
CA ILE A 184 15.38 36.76 7.53
C ILE A 184 16.87 36.65 7.14
N ALA A 185 17.61 35.71 7.72
CA ALA A 185 19.05 35.60 7.49
C ALA A 185 19.43 35.15 6.07
N CYS A 186 18.63 34.30 5.41
CA CYS A 186 18.96 33.79 4.07
C CYS A 186 17.94 34.14 2.98
N GLY A 187 16.84 34.83 3.34
CA GLY A 187 15.74 35.15 2.43
C GLY A 187 14.92 33.93 1.95
N GLY A 188 15.24 32.72 2.41
CA GLY A 188 14.58 31.49 1.99
C GLY A 188 13.25 31.27 2.70
N THR A 189 12.24 30.81 1.97
CA THR A 189 10.91 30.52 2.52
C THR A 189 10.84 29.12 3.13
N VAL A 190 10.18 29.00 4.28
CA VAL A 190 10.02 27.74 5.01
C VAL A 190 8.55 27.55 5.40
N ALA A 191 7.96 26.44 4.97
CA ALA A 191 6.57 26.11 5.27
C ALA A 191 6.44 25.44 6.65
N LEU A 192 5.87 26.17 7.62
CA LEU A 192 5.71 25.74 9.01
C LEU A 192 4.24 25.77 9.45
N ARG A 193 3.82 24.77 10.22
CA ARG A 193 2.58 24.83 11.03
C ARG A 193 2.81 25.67 12.28
N PHE A 194 1.76 26.11 12.97
CA PHE A 194 1.93 26.89 14.20
C PHE A 194 2.75 26.14 15.28
N VAL A 195 2.53 24.83 15.44
CA VAL A 195 3.31 24.00 16.38
C VAL A 195 4.79 23.90 15.95
N GLU A 196 5.04 23.81 14.65
CA GLU A 196 6.39 23.73 14.08
C GLU A 196 7.12 25.08 14.22
N LEU A 197 6.40 26.20 14.02
CA LEU A 197 6.86 27.55 14.28
C LEU A 197 7.28 27.70 15.75
N GLN A 198 6.46 27.24 16.70
CA GLN A 198 6.81 27.30 18.14
C GLN A 198 8.14 26.57 18.43
N GLN A 199 8.41 25.46 17.73
CA GLN A 199 9.62 24.65 17.88
C GLN A 199 10.76 25.05 16.93
N TRP A 200 10.59 26.08 16.11
CA TRP A 200 11.56 26.47 15.11
C TRP A 200 12.84 27.05 15.74
N SER A 201 13.97 26.72 15.13
CA SER A 201 15.31 27.26 15.40
C SER A 201 16.02 27.53 14.07
N GLU A 202 16.93 28.51 14.03
CA GLU A 202 17.68 28.86 12.81
C GLU A 202 18.43 27.65 12.20
N THR A 203 18.93 26.76 13.05
CA THR A 203 19.61 25.51 12.66
C THR A 203 18.74 24.54 11.84
N ARG A 204 17.42 24.76 11.80
CA ARG A 204 16.46 23.95 11.03
C ARG A 204 16.11 24.57 9.68
N CYS A 205 16.72 25.71 9.33
CA CYS A 205 16.51 26.33 8.02
C CYS A 205 17.08 25.46 6.90
N PRO A 206 16.25 24.91 5.98
CA PRO A 206 16.74 24.05 4.90
C PRO A 206 17.58 24.81 3.86
N HIS A 207 17.52 26.15 3.87
CA HIS A 207 18.30 27.01 2.99
C HIS A 207 19.68 27.34 3.59
N CYS A 208 19.75 27.69 4.88
CA CYS A 208 21.03 27.92 5.57
C CYS A 208 21.79 26.61 5.85
N HIS A 209 21.02 25.56 6.14
CA HIS A 209 21.48 24.24 6.55
C HIS A 209 20.80 23.19 5.67
N SER A 210 21.15 23.20 4.37
CA SER A 210 20.67 22.16 3.46
C SER A 210 21.03 20.78 4.02
N LEU A 211 20.22 19.78 3.68
CA LEU A 211 20.48 18.41 4.12
C LEU A 211 21.87 17.94 3.68
N GLU A 212 22.30 18.35 2.49
CA GLU A 212 23.63 18.05 1.94
C GLU A 212 24.72 18.70 2.78
N LYS A 213 24.60 20.00 3.09
CA LYS A 213 25.57 20.73 3.90
C LYS A 213 25.65 20.17 5.31
N THR A 214 24.49 19.93 5.94
CA THR A 214 24.42 19.35 7.29
C THR A 214 25.01 17.94 7.34
N ALA A 215 24.73 17.11 6.34
CA ALA A 215 25.29 15.77 6.25
C ALA A 215 26.79 15.80 5.97
N LEU A 216 27.27 16.74 5.14
CA LEU A 216 28.68 16.93 4.85
C LEU A 216 29.44 17.41 6.10
N ASP A 217 28.92 18.40 6.81
CA ASP A 217 29.52 18.93 8.05
C ASP A 217 29.57 17.83 9.12
N ALA A 218 28.49 17.08 9.30
CA ALA A 218 28.46 15.94 10.23
C ALA A 218 29.43 14.82 9.81
N PHE A 219 29.64 14.61 8.52
CA PHE A 219 30.59 13.62 8.01
C PHE A 219 32.04 14.08 8.20
N LYS A 220 32.34 15.36 7.94
CA LYS A 220 33.65 15.96 8.22
C LYS A 220 33.97 15.89 9.70
N ALA A 221 33.04 16.27 10.57
CA ALA A 221 33.20 16.16 12.01
C ALA A 221 33.49 14.71 12.45
N PHE A 222 32.78 13.73 11.89
CA PHE A 222 33.07 12.32 12.14
C PHE A 222 34.48 11.90 11.71
N LEU A 223 34.98 12.36 10.57
CA LEU A 223 36.31 11.99 10.08
C LEU A 223 37.43 12.60 10.93
N LEU A 224 37.20 13.77 11.53
CA LEU A 224 38.16 14.40 12.45
C LEU A 224 38.49 13.49 13.65
N ASP A 225 37.50 12.75 14.17
CA ASP A 225 37.72 11.77 15.25
C ASP A 225 38.69 10.64 14.87
N PHE A 226 38.99 10.49 13.58
CA PHE A 226 39.90 9.48 13.03
C PHE A 226 41.10 10.08 12.30
N GLU A 227 41.43 11.37 12.51
CA GLU A 227 42.52 12.06 11.82
C GLU A 227 42.41 11.99 10.29
N MET A 228 41.18 12.13 9.79
CA MET A 228 40.83 12.09 8.37
C MET A 228 40.08 13.35 7.94
N THR A 229 40.19 13.68 6.66
CA THR A 229 39.48 14.77 6.00
C THR A 229 38.81 14.31 4.70
N PHE A 230 37.80 15.06 4.27
CA PHE A 230 37.08 14.82 3.02
C PHE A 230 36.74 16.17 2.36
N ASP A 231 37.34 16.41 1.20
CA ASP A 231 37.20 17.67 0.46
C ASP A 231 36.14 17.63 -0.65
N GLY A 232 35.41 16.51 -0.76
CA GLY A 232 34.35 16.33 -1.75
C GLY A 232 32.97 16.80 -1.29
N THR A 233 31.96 16.48 -2.11
CA THR A 233 30.54 16.71 -1.82
C THR A 233 29.84 15.39 -1.51
N LEU A 234 28.70 15.45 -0.80
CA LEU A 234 27.85 14.29 -0.56
C LEU A 234 26.57 14.40 -1.39
N GLU A 235 26.25 13.33 -2.13
CA GLU A 235 24.99 13.23 -2.87
C GLU A 235 23.88 12.80 -1.91
N VAL A 236 22.82 13.60 -1.80
CA VAL A 236 21.59 13.23 -1.08
C VAL A 236 20.60 12.62 -2.05
N MET A 237 19.96 11.52 -1.65
CA MET A 237 18.99 10.83 -2.50
C MET A 237 17.75 11.71 -2.73
N GLU A 238 17.32 11.86 -3.99
CA GLU A 238 16.09 12.57 -4.30
C GLU A 238 14.91 12.04 -3.47
N ARG A 239 14.16 12.97 -2.85
CA ARG A 239 12.98 12.71 -2.01
C ARG A 239 13.26 11.95 -0.70
N LYS A 240 14.51 11.72 -0.32
CA LYS A 240 14.88 11.13 0.97
C LYS A 240 15.89 12.00 1.70
N SER A 241 15.74 12.18 3.01
CA SER A 241 16.72 12.89 3.85
C SER A 241 17.96 12.04 4.16
N GLN A 242 18.52 11.35 3.16
CA GLN A 242 19.61 10.39 3.34
C GLN A 242 20.69 10.53 2.26
N VAL A 243 21.95 10.48 2.67
CA VAL A 243 23.12 10.42 1.76
C VAL A 243 23.11 9.10 0.98
N LYS A 244 23.47 9.16 -0.31
CA LYS A 244 23.60 8.01 -1.19
C LYS A 244 24.75 7.11 -0.73
N ARG A 245 24.40 6.02 -0.07
CA ARG A 245 25.36 5.07 0.53
C ARG A 245 26.34 4.43 -0.44
N SER A 246 25.97 4.33 -1.72
CA SER A 246 26.82 3.76 -2.78
C SER A 246 27.80 4.76 -3.38
N GLN A 247 27.72 6.05 -3.02
CA GLN A 247 28.64 7.07 -3.52
C GLN A 247 30.08 6.71 -3.15
N ALA A 248 30.97 6.66 -4.14
CA ALA A 248 32.40 6.47 -3.91
C ALA A 248 33.00 7.78 -3.36
N ILE A 249 33.68 7.68 -2.23
CA ILE A 249 34.37 8.77 -1.54
C ILE A 249 35.80 8.35 -1.23
N SER A 250 36.71 9.31 -1.26
CA SER A 250 38.12 9.12 -0.92
C SER A 250 38.48 10.15 0.13
N ILE A 251 39.01 9.68 1.25
CA ILE A 251 39.37 10.48 2.42
C ILE A 251 40.90 10.65 2.46
N THR A 252 41.36 11.74 3.05
CA THR A 252 42.78 12.08 3.16
C THR A 252 43.20 12.00 4.61
N CYS A 253 44.34 11.36 4.89
CA CYS A 253 44.88 11.30 6.24
C CYS A 253 45.52 12.63 6.63
N ASN A 254 45.17 13.17 7.80
CA ASN A 254 45.70 14.45 8.28
C ASN A 254 47.18 14.34 8.72
N LEU A 255 47.66 13.14 9.03
CA LEU A 255 49.02 12.92 9.55
C LEU A 255 50.07 12.76 8.43
N CYS A 256 49.77 11.97 7.41
CA CYS A 256 50.71 11.69 6.31
C CYS A 256 50.28 12.31 4.98
N HIS A 257 49.12 12.99 4.94
CA HIS A 257 48.54 13.61 3.75
C HIS A 257 48.27 12.66 2.57
N GLN A 258 48.42 11.34 2.78
CA GLN A 258 48.09 10.35 1.77
C GLN A 258 46.57 10.22 1.64
N ARG A 259 46.14 10.21 0.38
CA ARG A 259 44.76 9.97 0.00
C ARG A 259 44.48 8.49 -0.08
N ASN A 260 43.46 8.03 0.63
CA ASN A 260 43.01 6.64 0.62
C ASN A 260 42.32 6.27 -0.70
N ASP A 261 42.30 4.99 -1.01
CA ASP A 261 41.53 4.46 -2.14
C ASP A 261 40.04 4.82 -2.00
N ALA A 262 39.39 5.09 -3.13
CA ALA A 262 37.97 5.41 -3.14
C ALA A 262 37.12 4.22 -2.68
N ARG A 263 36.28 4.44 -1.68
CA ARG A 263 35.36 3.45 -1.10
C ARG A 263 33.96 4.03 -1.00
N SER A 264 32.94 3.18 -0.93
CA SER A 264 31.58 3.69 -0.76
C SER A 264 31.41 4.44 0.57
N TYR A 265 30.52 5.43 0.58
CA TYR A 265 30.14 6.14 1.81
C TYR A 265 29.70 5.18 2.92
N ASP A 266 29.01 4.08 2.58
CA ASP A 266 28.66 3.02 3.56
C ASP A 266 29.90 2.44 4.24
N LEU A 267 30.94 2.13 3.47
CA LEU A 267 32.15 1.51 4.00
C LEU A 267 32.88 2.44 4.97
N VAL A 268 33.03 3.72 4.60
CA VAL A 268 33.73 4.70 5.45
C VAL A 268 32.89 5.06 6.66
N ARG A 269 31.63 5.48 6.47
CA ARG A 269 30.79 6.00 7.56
C ARG A 269 30.28 4.92 8.51
N TYR A 270 29.91 3.75 7.99
CA TYR A 270 29.19 2.73 8.77
C TYR A 270 29.96 1.42 8.95
N ARG A 271 31.03 1.16 8.19
CA ARG A 271 31.80 -0.09 8.28
C ARG A 271 33.24 0.09 8.77
N GLY A 272 33.59 1.29 9.27
CA GLY A 272 34.85 1.55 9.96
C GLY A 272 36.08 1.67 9.05
N PHE A 273 35.92 1.87 7.74
CA PHE A 273 37.05 2.12 6.83
C PHE A 273 37.54 3.58 6.96
N THR A 274 38.01 3.94 8.14
CA THR A 274 38.45 5.29 8.53
C THR A 274 39.94 5.39 8.84
N TYR A 275 40.73 4.33 8.63
CA TYR A 275 42.19 4.33 8.81
C TYR A 275 42.95 4.56 7.50
N CYS A 276 44.20 5.00 7.61
CA CYS A 276 45.05 5.31 6.47
C CYS A 276 45.48 4.03 5.73
N ASP A 277 45.44 4.06 4.40
CA ASP A 277 45.89 2.93 3.57
C ASP A 277 47.41 2.81 3.53
N ASN A 278 48.15 3.86 3.92
CA ASN A 278 49.60 3.83 4.05
C ASN A 278 50.02 2.94 5.23
N PRO A 279 50.73 1.82 5.01
CA PRO A 279 51.21 0.96 6.09
C PRO A 279 52.24 1.63 7.00
N GLY A 280 52.91 2.69 6.53
CA GLY A 280 53.89 3.46 7.32
C GLY A 280 53.28 4.58 8.15
N CYS A 281 51.98 4.84 8.04
CA CYS A 281 51.30 5.88 8.83
C CYS A 281 50.99 5.37 10.24
N SER A 282 51.16 6.21 11.26
CA SER A 282 50.78 5.88 12.64
C SER A 282 49.27 5.65 12.83
N ASN A 283 48.44 6.17 11.92
CA ASN A 283 46.99 5.97 11.88
C ASN A 283 46.57 4.97 10.78
N THR A 284 47.36 3.92 10.58
CA THR A 284 47.06 2.84 9.63
C THR A 284 46.24 1.72 10.28
N TYR A 285 45.79 0.76 9.48
CA TYR A 285 45.08 -0.43 9.96
C TYR A 285 45.99 -1.29 10.83
N LEU A 286 45.45 -1.84 11.92
CA LEU A 286 46.20 -2.74 12.79
C LEU A 286 46.76 -3.94 12.00
N PRO A 287 47.98 -4.43 12.29
CA PRO A 287 48.54 -5.60 11.62
C PRO A 287 47.65 -6.86 11.74
N ALA A 288 46.85 -6.94 12.80
CA ALA A 288 45.88 -8.02 13.01
C ALA A 288 44.60 -7.89 12.14
N ASP A 289 44.39 -6.77 11.44
CA ASP A 289 43.22 -6.59 10.56
C ASP A 289 43.44 -7.24 9.17
N ARG A 290 43.48 -8.58 9.15
CA ARG A 290 43.85 -9.40 7.98
C ARG A 290 42.66 -10.07 7.32
N THR A 291 42.76 -10.31 6.01
CA THR A 291 41.75 -10.99 5.19
C THR A 291 42.24 -12.36 4.72
N CYS A 292 41.33 -13.21 4.24
CA CYS A 292 41.66 -14.55 3.70
C CYS A 292 42.20 -15.54 4.74
N GLU A 293 41.86 -15.35 6.01
CA GLU A 293 42.30 -16.20 7.11
C GLU A 293 41.28 -17.32 7.41
N PRO A 294 41.69 -18.42 8.09
CA PRO A 294 40.76 -19.46 8.52
C PRO A 294 39.76 -18.94 9.57
N ASP A 295 38.65 -19.65 9.75
CA ASP A 295 37.55 -19.17 10.63
C ASP A 295 38.00 -18.98 12.08
N GLN A 296 38.88 -19.87 12.55
CA GLN A 296 39.46 -19.82 13.89
C GLN A 296 40.23 -18.53 14.14
N TYR A 297 40.92 -17.99 13.13
CA TYR A 297 41.63 -16.72 13.25
C TYR A 297 40.69 -15.59 13.65
N TYR A 298 39.53 -15.48 12.99
CA TYR A 298 38.57 -14.43 13.28
C TYR A 298 37.90 -14.60 14.65
N ILE A 299 37.67 -15.84 15.07
CA ILE A 299 37.19 -16.15 16.42
C ILE A 299 38.18 -15.64 17.46
N ASP A 300 39.47 -15.98 17.30
CA ASP A 300 40.51 -15.61 18.26
C ASP A 300 40.81 -14.11 18.22
N LEU A 301 40.80 -13.49 17.04
CA LEU A 301 40.94 -12.04 16.87
C LEU A 301 39.91 -11.28 17.71
N LEU A 302 38.62 -11.63 17.55
CA LEU A 302 37.54 -10.95 18.25
C LEU A 302 37.52 -11.30 19.76
N ARG A 303 37.81 -12.55 20.12
CA ARG A 303 37.89 -12.98 21.53
C ARG A 303 38.99 -12.26 22.29
N THR A 304 40.20 -12.22 21.72
CA THR A 304 41.39 -11.64 22.35
C THR A 304 41.23 -10.14 22.58
N HIS A 305 40.50 -9.45 21.68
CA HIS A 305 40.21 -8.02 21.81
C HIS A 305 38.90 -7.72 22.56
N GLY A 306 38.29 -8.73 23.20
CA GLY A 306 37.09 -8.55 24.02
C GLY A 306 35.88 -8.01 23.24
N ILE A 307 35.80 -8.27 21.94
CA ILE A 307 34.72 -7.76 21.09
C ILE A 307 33.43 -8.48 21.45
N ARG A 308 32.44 -7.71 21.92
CA ARG A 308 31.11 -8.23 22.31
C ARG A 308 30.03 -7.89 21.31
N LYS A 309 30.30 -7.04 20.31
CA LYS A 309 29.35 -6.70 19.24
C LYS A 309 30.10 -6.53 17.92
N PHE A 310 29.48 -6.96 16.82
CA PHE A 310 30.05 -6.83 15.47
C PHE A 310 30.38 -5.38 15.07
N ALA A 311 29.66 -4.39 15.61
CA ALA A 311 29.93 -2.97 15.36
C ALA A 311 31.31 -2.55 15.91
N ASP A 312 31.69 -3.04 17.10
CA ASP A 312 32.98 -2.75 17.72
C ASP A 312 34.11 -3.40 16.92
N GLY A 313 33.89 -4.64 16.47
CA GLY A 313 34.78 -5.32 15.54
C GLY A 313 34.93 -4.58 14.20
N GLN A 314 33.85 -4.01 13.65
CA GLN A 314 33.90 -3.24 12.39
C GLN A 314 34.71 -1.96 12.55
N ARG A 315 34.69 -1.34 13.72
CA ARG A 315 35.48 -0.14 14.02
C ARG A 315 36.98 -0.44 14.19
N LEU A 316 37.33 -1.59 14.76
CA LEU A 316 38.73 -1.95 15.04
C LEU A 316 39.39 -2.77 13.92
N PHE A 317 38.63 -3.65 13.27
CA PHE A 317 39.10 -4.60 12.26
C PHE A 317 38.24 -4.58 10.98
N PRO A 318 38.02 -3.41 10.35
CA PRO A 318 37.12 -3.27 9.21
C PRO A 318 37.40 -4.23 8.04
N ARG A 319 38.68 -4.55 7.75
CA ARG A 319 39.05 -5.46 6.66
C ARG A 319 38.63 -6.89 6.98
N SER A 320 38.96 -7.37 8.18
CA SER A 320 38.59 -8.68 8.71
C SER A 320 37.07 -8.85 8.75
N MET A 321 36.36 -7.86 9.29
CA MET A 321 34.91 -7.90 9.42
C MET A 321 34.19 -7.90 8.07
N ARG A 322 34.73 -7.21 7.05
CA ARG A 322 34.19 -7.27 5.68
C ARG A 322 34.33 -8.68 5.10
N TYR A 323 35.42 -9.37 5.40
CA TYR A 323 35.72 -10.70 4.89
C TYR A 323 34.82 -11.79 5.49
N LEU A 324 34.24 -11.57 6.67
CA LEU A 324 33.30 -12.52 7.30
C LEU A 324 32.03 -12.80 6.48
N LYS A 325 31.70 -11.97 5.49
CA LYS A 325 30.57 -12.22 4.57
C LYS A 325 30.84 -13.38 3.60
N GLN A 326 32.10 -13.78 3.43
CA GLN A 326 32.47 -14.87 2.54
C GLN A 326 32.01 -16.22 3.08
N PRO A 327 31.82 -17.22 2.19
CA PRO A 327 31.63 -18.61 2.58
C PRO A 327 32.78 -19.08 3.48
N SER A 328 32.43 -19.89 4.48
CA SER A 328 33.42 -20.61 5.28
C SER A 328 33.96 -21.80 4.50
N ALA A 329 35.26 -22.08 4.66
CA ALA A 329 35.90 -23.30 4.17
C ALA A 329 35.37 -24.57 4.88
N ALA A 330 34.77 -24.42 6.06
CA ALA A 330 34.10 -25.49 6.79
C ALA A 330 32.66 -25.75 6.29
N SER A 331 32.21 -25.05 5.23
CA SER A 331 30.90 -25.31 4.62
C SER A 331 30.88 -26.72 4.00
N PRO A 332 29.82 -27.52 4.24
CA PRO A 332 29.67 -28.81 3.60
C PRO A 332 29.65 -28.67 2.07
N LYS A 333 30.47 -29.46 1.37
CA LYS A 333 30.44 -29.54 -0.11
C LYS A 333 29.03 -29.95 -0.56
N GLY A 334 28.43 -29.20 -1.49
CA GLY A 334 27.09 -29.46 -2.00
C GLY A 334 25.94 -28.90 -1.14
N ALA A 335 26.21 -28.14 -0.07
CA ALA A 335 25.14 -27.49 0.69
C ALA A 335 24.40 -26.46 -0.17
N LYS A 336 23.05 -26.54 -0.21
CA LYS A 336 22.17 -25.58 -0.90
C LYS A 336 22.44 -24.11 -0.51
N LYS A 337 22.98 -23.87 0.69
CA LYS A 337 23.49 -22.57 1.14
C LYS A 337 24.78 -22.78 1.95
N PRO A 338 25.94 -22.28 1.49
CA PRO A 338 27.18 -22.37 2.26
C PRO A 338 27.07 -21.54 3.55
N LEU A 339 27.62 -22.07 4.64
CA LEU A 339 27.71 -21.37 5.92
C LEU A 339 28.65 -20.17 5.74
N ARG A 340 28.22 -19.00 6.20
CA ARG A 340 29.09 -17.81 6.14
C ARG A 340 30.08 -17.84 7.30
N LYS A 341 31.32 -17.37 7.09
CA LYS A 341 32.30 -17.19 8.17
C LYS A 341 31.72 -16.40 9.34
N TYR A 342 30.90 -15.39 9.02
CA TYR A 342 30.13 -14.60 9.98
C TYR A 342 29.31 -15.45 10.95
N GLU A 343 28.61 -16.49 10.47
CA GLU A 343 27.72 -17.32 11.28
C GLU A 343 28.52 -18.20 12.25
N ILE A 344 29.67 -18.72 11.79
CA ILE A 344 30.58 -19.54 12.61
C ILE A 344 31.23 -18.69 13.71
N VAL A 345 31.81 -17.54 13.33
CA VAL A 345 32.44 -16.62 14.28
C VAL A 345 31.43 -16.12 15.31
N GLN A 346 30.22 -15.82 14.85
CA GLN A 346 29.12 -15.42 15.72
C GLN A 346 28.75 -16.49 16.74
N GLN A 347 28.56 -17.73 16.30
CA GLN A 347 28.18 -18.84 17.18
C GLN A 347 29.29 -19.16 18.19
N ALA A 348 30.55 -19.18 17.75
CA ALA A 348 31.70 -19.52 18.59
C ALA A 348 32.00 -18.49 19.70
N LEU A 349 31.52 -17.26 19.54
CA LEU A 349 31.74 -16.15 20.47
C LEU A 349 30.47 -15.70 21.19
N ASP A 350 29.35 -16.40 20.94
CA ASP A 350 28.02 -16.02 21.43
C ASP A 350 27.70 -14.53 21.19
N LEU A 351 28.11 -14.01 20.03
CA LEU A 351 27.94 -12.59 19.73
C LEU A 351 26.46 -12.30 19.52
N PRO A 352 25.91 -11.25 20.16
CA PRO A 352 24.53 -10.86 20.03
C PRO A 352 24.23 -10.62 18.55
N VAL A 353 23.41 -11.49 18.00
CA VAL A 353 22.93 -11.33 16.64
C VAL A 353 22.09 -10.06 16.61
N ASN A 354 22.22 -9.27 15.55
CA ASN A 354 21.16 -8.33 15.18
C ASN A 354 19.82 -9.05 14.89
N THR A 355 19.74 -10.39 14.99
CA THR A 355 18.74 -11.11 15.79
C THR A 355 18.79 -12.66 15.67
N ARG A 356 18.94 -13.37 16.79
CA ARG A 356 18.18 -14.60 17.05
C ARG A 356 17.04 -14.14 17.96
N LEU A 357 15.82 -14.37 17.50
CA LEU A 357 14.60 -14.01 18.19
C LEU A 357 14.64 -14.53 19.62
N ALA A 358 14.41 -13.68 20.63
CA ALA A 358 13.40 -14.11 21.59
C ALA A 358 12.11 -14.30 20.76
N GLU A 359 11.65 -15.55 20.65
CA GLU A 359 10.29 -15.75 20.16
C GLU A 359 9.39 -15.24 21.26
N PHE A 360 8.68 -14.15 20.97
CA PHE A 360 7.69 -13.61 21.89
C PHE A 360 6.38 -14.34 21.64
N THR A 361 5.81 -14.89 22.71
CA THR A 361 4.48 -15.47 22.68
C THR A 361 3.43 -14.36 22.48
N ASP A 362 2.22 -14.74 22.07
CA ASP A 362 1.12 -13.78 21.96
C ASP A 362 0.81 -13.11 23.33
N ASP A 363 1.15 -13.76 24.46
CA ASP A 363 1.00 -13.21 25.82
C ASP A 363 2.09 -12.20 26.17
N ASP A 364 3.35 -12.45 25.78
CA ASP A 364 4.43 -11.47 25.93
C ASP A 364 4.11 -10.17 25.18
N LEU A 365 3.57 -10.32 23.96
CA LEU A 365 3.14 -9.21 23.13
C LEU A 365 1.93 -8.49 23.72
N ARG A 366 0.97 -9.24 24.27
CA ARG A 366 -0.20 -8.68 24.94
C ARG A 366 0.21 -7.82 26.14
N SER A 367 1.12 -8.33 26.97
CA SER A 367 1.65 -7.60 28.12
C SER A 367 2.38 -6.31 27.68
N ALA A 368 3.24 -6.40 26.68
CA ALA A 368 3.97 -5.25 26.16
C ALA A 368 3.05 -4.20 25.49
N PHE A 369 2.04 -4.64 24.74
CA PHE A 369 1.04 -3.73 24.17
C PHE A 369 0.18 -3.09 25.25
N GLN A 370 -0.24 -3.84 26.27
CA GLN A 370 -1.03 -3.32 27.39
C GLN A 370 -0.24 -2.24 28.13
N HIS A 371 1.03 -2.50 28.44
CA HIS A 371 1.89 -1.50 29.07
C HIS A 371 2.06 -0.24 28.20
N ALA A 372 2.20 -0.39 26.88
CA ALA A 372 2.25 0.76 25.97
C ALA A 372 0.93 1.56 25.95
N ILE A 373 -0.21 0.87 26.05
CA ILE A 373 -1.56 1.46 26.11
C ILE A 373 -1.76 2.19 27.44
N ASP A 374 -1.40 1.57 28.55
CA ASP A 374 -1.46 2.16 29.90
C ASP A 374 -0.57 3.40 29.99
N ALA A 375 0.56 3.40 29.26
CA ALA A 375 1.42 4.56 29.06
C ALA A 375 0.85 5.59 28.06
N GLY A 376 -0.41 5.48 27.63
CA GLY A 376 -1.13 6.47 26.82
C GLY A 376 -0.99 6.32 25.30
N ALA A 377 -0.60 5.16 24.76
CA ALA A 377 -0.59 4.94 23.32
C ALA A 377 -2.01 4.88 22.72
N THR A 378 -2.31 5.75 21.76
CA THR A 378 -3.66 5.87 21.15
C THR A 378 -3.76 5.36 19.71
N ASN A 379 -2.64 4.97 19.10
CA ASN A 379 -2.58 4.41 17.75
C ASN A 379 -1.44 3.41 17.60
N ILE A 380 -1.47 2.59 16.54
CA ILE A 380 -0.46 1.55 16.31
C ILE A 380 0.97 2.10 16.21
N GLY A 381 1.14 3.30 15.66
CA GLY A 381 2.44 3.96 15.61
C GLY A 381 2.94 4.36 16.99
N ALA A 382 2.05 4.89 17.83
CA ALA A 382 2.33 5.23 19.22
C ALA A 382 2.58 4.00 20.11
N VAL A 383 1.86 2.90 19.87
CA VAL A 383 2.10 1.60 20.52
C VAL A 383 3.51 1.15 20.16
N ARG A 384 3.83 1.08 18.86
CA ARG A 384 5.16 0.67 18.39
C ARG A 384 6.29 1.57 18.89
N ALA A 385 6.08 2.88 18.97
CA ALA A 385 7.10 3.80 19.50
C ALA A 385 7.43 3.58 20.97
N LYS A 386 6.51 2.96 21.74
CA LYS A 386 6.67 2.68 23.17
C LYS A 386 7.07 1.23 23.49
N LEU A 387 7.20 0.38 22.47
CA LEU A 387 7.64 -1.00 22.65
C LEU A 387 9.16 -1.11 22.73
N PRO A 388 9.68 -2.08 23.51
CA PRO A 388 11.06 -2.52 23.42
C PRO A 388 11.50 -2.82 21.98
N ASN A 389 12.77 -2.51 21.67
CA ASN A 389 13.32 -2.63 20.31
C ASN A 389 13.34 -4.07 19.79
N ASP A 390 13.59 -5.04 20.66
CA ASP A 390 13.54 -6.48 20.38
C ASP A 390 12.13 -6.95 19.97
N ILE A 391 11.08 -6.53 20.68
CA ILE A 391 9.68 -6.79 20.32
C ILE A 391 9.33 -6.13 18.99
N ASN A 392 9.75 -4.87 18.77
CA ASN A 392 9.55 -4.18 17.49
C ASN A 392 10.24 -4.88 16.31
N ASN A 393 11.43 -5.42 16.54
CA ASN A 393 12.18 -6.17 15.54
C ASN A 393 11.53 -7.53 15.25
N PHE A 394 11.00 -8.23 16.26
CA PHE A 394 10.20 -9.44 16.06
C PHE A 394 8.94 -9.16 15.24
N ILE A 395 8.15 -8.15 15.62
CA ILE A 395 6.92 -7.75 14.90
C ILE A 395 7.23 -7.41 13.44
N SER A 396 8.33 -6.69 13.18
CA SER A 396 8.73 -6.31 11.82
C SER A 396 9.11 -7.53 10.98
N ARG A 397 9.79 -8.52 11.57
CA ARG A 397 10.15 -9.77 10.89
C ARG A 397 8.94 -10.64 10.58
N ARG A 398 8.04 -10.86 11.54
CA ARG A 398 6.79 -11.60 11.29
C ARG A 398 5.98 -10.93 10.18
N ARG A 399 5.90 -9.60 10.18
CA ARG A 399 5.25 -8.84 9.09
C ARG A 399 5.91 -9.06 7.72
N MET A 400 7.25 -9.08 7.64
CA MET A 400 7.95 -9.38 6.39
C MET A 400 7.72 -10.83 5.91
N ALA A 401 7.46 -11.75 6.83
CA ALA A 401 7.03 -13.12 6.54
C ALA A 401 5.51 -13.25 6.27
N GLY A 402 4.77 -12.14 6.20
CA GLY A 402 3.32 -12.13 5.97
C GLY A 402 2.45 -12.35 7.23
N ASP A 403 3.06 -12.54 8.41
CA ASP A 403 2.34 -12.69 9.67
C ASP A 403 2.19 -11.34 10.39
N PHE A 404 0.98 -10.79 10.36
CA PHE A 404 0.63 -9.53 11.01
C PHE A 404 0.34 -9.71 12.50
N VAL A 405 1.28 -10.28 13.25
CA VAL A 405 1.11 -10.68 14.66
C VAL A 405 0.59 -9.56 15.57
N HIS A 406 1.04 -8.32 15.37
CA HIS A 406 0.58 -7.19 16.18
C HIS A 406 -0.88 -6.80 15.89
N HIS A 407 -1.37 -6.97 14.65
CA HIS A 407 -2.79 -6.79 14.35
C HIS A 407 -3.64 -7.90 14.96
N ARG A 408 -3.14 -9.16 14.92
CA ARG A 408 -3.80 -10.31 15.54
C ARG A 408 -3.93 -10.13 17.06
N VAL A 409 -2.84 -9.85 17.75
CA VAL A 409 -2.82 -9.71 19.21
C VAL A 409 -3.61 -8.48 19.66
N LEU A 410 -3.47 -7.33 19.00
CA LEU A 410 -4.28 -6.15 19.33
C LEU A 410 -5.77 -6.37 19.05
N ALA A 411 -6.13 -7.14 18.02
CA ALA A 411 -7.52 -7.53 17.77
C ALA A 411 -8.04 -8.49 18.86
N ASN A 412 -7.21 -9.42 19.34
CA ASN A 412 -7.52 -10.29 20.49
C ASN A 412 -7.66 -9.50 21.80
N MET A 413 -7.02 -8.33 21.90
CA MET A 413 -7.21 -7.34 22.97
C MET A 413 -8.40 -6.39 22.73
N GLY A 414 -9.13 -6.52 21.61
CA GLY A 414 -10.31 -5.71 21.30
C GLY A 414 -10.05 -4.34 20.64
N ILE A 415 -8.85 -4.07 20.13
CA ILE A 415 -8.43 -2.75 19.63
C ILE A 415 -8.37 -2.74 18.08
N ARG A 416 -9.07 -1.79 17.43
CA ARG A 416 -9.10 -1.62 15.95
C ARG A 416 -8.69 -0.19 15.52
N PHE A 417 -7.83 -0.05 14.50
CA PHE A 417 -7.39 1.26 13.96
C PHE A 417 -7.85 1.50 12.49
N LYS A 418 -8.25 2.74 12.13
CA LYS A 418 -8.66 3.21 10.77
C LYS A 418 -8.14 4.65 10.52
N ARG A 419 -7.82 5.05 9.29
CA ARG A 419 -7.58 6.46 8.88
C ARG A 419 -8.65 6.92 7.87
N SER A 420 -9.22 8.11 8.06
CA SER A 420 -10.24 8.75 7.20
C SER A 420 -9.79 10.15 6.77
N TYR A 421 -10.05 10.52 5.51
CA TYR A 421 -9.96 11.91 5.00
C TYR A 421 -11.31 12.59 5.24
N GLU A 422 -11.36 13.84 5.71
CA GLU A 422 -12.59 14.61 5.85
C GLU A 422 -12.83 15.42 4.56
N ILE A 423 -13.84 15.05 3.78
CA ILE A 423 -14.25 15.78 2.57
C ILE A 423 -15.58 16.47 2.89
N ALA A 424 -15.59 17.81 2.94
CA ALA A 424 -16.75 18.61 3.35
C ALA A 424 -17.35 19.45 2.22
N SER A 425 -16.60 19.72 1.14
CA SER A 425 -17.06 20.50 0.00
C SER A 425 -16.51 19.97 -1.33
N LEU A 426 -17.11 20.41 -2.44
CA LEU A 426 -16.63 20.11 -3.79
C LEU A 426 -15.17 20.55 -3.99
N HIS A 427 -14.81 21.72 -3.45
CA HIS A 427 -13.45 22.24 -3.53
C HIS A 427 -12.45 21.34 -2.79
N ASP A 428 -12.77 20.90 -1.56
CA ASP A 428 -11.94 19.97 -0.80
C ASP A 428 -11.77 18.62 -1.53
N ALA A 429 -12.82 18.16 -2.18
CA ALA A 429 -12.80 16.95 -2.98
C ALA A 429 -11.85 17.08 -4.18
N ILE A 430 -11.92 18.21 -4.89
CA ILE A 430 -11.04 18.51 -6.03
C ILE A 430 -9.58 18.68 -5.58
N GLU A 431 -9.32 19.42 -4.49
CA GLU A 431 -7.97 19.57 -3.96
C GLU A 431 -7.40 18.23 -3.47
N CYS A 432 -8.18 17.42 -2.77
CA CYS A 432 -7.76 16.09 -2.33
C CYS A 432 -7.34 15.21 -3.52
N ILE A 433 -8.07 15.28 -4.63
CA ILE A 433 -7.76 14.51 -5.84
C ILE A 433 -6.53 15.05 -6.56
N ARG A 434 -6.37 16.38 -6.66
CA ARG A 434 -5.17 17.03 -7.21
C ARG A 434 -3.91 16.69 -6.40
N ASP A 435 -4.01 16.77 -5.07
CA ASP A 435 -2.91 16.50 -4.14
C ASP A 435 -2.48 15.04 -4.16
N THR A 436 -3.45 14.13 -4.26
CA THR A 436 -3.16 12.70 -4.38
C THR A 436 -2.64 12.29 -5.75
N LYS A 437 -2.67 13.21 -6.73
CA LYS A 437 -2.24 13.00 -8.12
C LYS A 437 -2.89 11.78 -8.77
N SER A 438 -4.15 11.52 -8.41
CA SER A 438 -4.89 10.41 -8.98
C SER A 438 -5.30 10.79 -10.41
N ALA A 439 -4.96 9.96 -11.40
CA ALA A 439 -5.25 10.25 -12.80
C ALA A 439 -6.70 9.88 -13.18
N THR A 440 -7.36 9.04 -12.38
CA THR A 440 -8.74 8.59 -12.61
C THR A 440 -9.51 8.43 -11.29
N TRP A 441 -10.85 8.46 -11.36
CA TRP A 441 -11.72 8.16 -10.21
C TRP A 441 -11.48 6.76 -9.62
N ALA A 442 -11.22 5.75 -10.46
CA ALA A 442 -10.95 4.38 -10.01
C ALA A 442 -9.63 4.27 -9.22
N GLU A 443 -8.58 4.96 -9.68
CA GLU A 443 -7.31 5.06 -8.95
C GLU A 443 -7.50 5.75 -7.59
N PHE A 444 -8.30 6.83 -7.56
CA PHE A 444 -8.61 7.56 -6.34
C PHE A 444 -9.40 6.71 -5.33
N VAL A 445 -10.44 5.99 -5.77
CA VAL A 445 -11.23 5.07 -4.91
C VAL A 445 -10.38 3.93 -4.35
N SER A 446 -9.50 3.34 -5.18
CA SER A 446 -8.67 2.20 -4.77
C SER A 446 -7.61 2.61 -3.73
N ARG A 447 -6.96 3.75 -3.93
CA ARG A 447 -5.89 4.21 -3.03
C ARG A 447 -6.41 4.96 -1.81
N TYR A 448 -7.57 5.59 -1.92
CA TYR A 448 -8.15 6.45 -0.88
C TYR A 448 -9.65 6.16 -0.64
N PRO A 449 -10.02 4.91 -0.29
CA PRO A 449 -11.42 4.49 -0.20
C PRO A 449 -12.22 5.35 0.78
N GLY A 450 -11.65 5.72 1.93
CA GLY A 450 -12.33 6.59 2.91
C GLY A 450 -12.61 8.01 2.41
N ALA A 451 -11.71 8.59 1.60
CA ALA A 451 -11.95 9.90 0.96
C ALA A 451 -13.04 9.79 -0.10
N SER A 452 -12.98 8.73 -0.92
CA SER A 452 -13.99 8.49 -1.95
C SER A 452 -15.37 8.23 -1.37
N THR A 453 -15.49 7.50 -0.25
CA THR A 453 -16.74 7.31 0.48
C THR A 453 -17.28 8.65 0.98
N SER A 454 -16.44 9.52 1.55
CA SER A 454 -16.85 10.86 1.98
C SER A 454 -17.33 11.74 0.82
N ILE A 455 -16.68 11.70 -0.35
CA ILE A 455 -17.14 12.42 -1.56
C ILE A 455 -18.51 11.90 -2.03
N ILE A 456 -18.70 10.57 -2.01
CA ILE A 456 -19.96 9.92 -2.43
C ILE A 456 -21.10 10.24 -1.46
N GLU A 457 -20.85 10.14 -0.15
CA GLU A 457 -21.85 10.40 0.90
C GLU A 457 -22.30 11.86 0.93
N GLN A 458 -21.41 12.80 0.56
CA GLN A 458 -21.72 14.23 0.42
C GLN A 458 -22.40 14.57 -0.92
N GLY A 459 -22.60 13.59 -1.82
CA GLY A 459 -23.22 13.81 -3.12
C GLY A 459 -22.36 14.57 -4.13
N LEU A 460 -21.07 14.77 -3.84
CA LEU A 460 -20.16 15.65 -4.61
C LEU A 460 -19.53 14.95 -5.83
N LYS A 461 -19.79 13.65 -6.01
CA LYS A 461 -19.08 12.81 -6.99
C LYS A 461 -19.23 13.33 -8.42
N GLU A 462 -20.43 13.72 -8.84
CA GLU A 462 -20.68 14.12 -10.23
C GLU A 462 -19.95 15.41 -10.58
N ASP A 463 -20.01 16.40 -9.68
CA ASP A 463 -19.32 17.68 -9.85
C ASP A 463 -17.79 17.55 -9.82
N VAL A 464 -17.27 16.65 -8.96
CA VAL A 464 -15.85 16.28 -8.94
C VAL A 464 -15.44 15.69 -10.28
N MET A 465 -16.20 14.73 -10.79
CA MET A 465 -15.87 14.05 -12.05
C MET A 465 -15.90 15.05 -13.22
N ALA A 466 -16.91 15.92 -13.29
CA ALA A 466 -16.97 17.02 -14.27
C ALA A 466 -15.74 17.95 -14.20
N SER A 467 -15.28 18.30 -12.99
CA SER A 467 -14.14 19.22 -12.78
C SER A 467 -12.79 18.71 -13.29
N PHE A 468 -12.64 17.40 -13.46
CA PHE A 468 -11.42 16.78 -14.03
C PHE A 468 -11.61 16.29 -15.46
N GLY A 469 -12.75 16.57 -16.09
CA GLY A 469 -13.11 15.98 -17.38
C GLY A 469 -13.21 14.45 -17.32
N TRP A 470 -13.46 13.90 -16.13
CA TRP A 470 -13.69 12.48 -15.93
C TRP A 470 -15.15 12.17 -16.21
N THR A 471 -15.40 11.15 -17.02
CA THR A 471 -16.75 10.76 -17.36
C THR A 471 -17.46 10.21 -16.13
N SER A 472 -18.45 10.96 -15.61
CA SER A 472 -19.24 10.53 -14.45
C SER A 472 -19.83 9.16 -14.73
N LEU A 473 -19.65 8.24 -13.79
CA LEU A 473 -20.35 6.97 -13.80
C LEU A 473 -21.81 7.25 -13.45
N VAL A 474 -22.59 7.71 -14.43
CA VAL A 474 -24.02 7.99 -14.33
C VAL A 474 -24.70 6.79 -13.69
N ASN A 475 -25.49 7.04 -12.63
CA ASN A 475 -26.14 5.96 -11.90
C ASN A 475 -27.41 5.50 -12.64
N TYR A 476 -27.28 4.50 -13.50
CA TYR A 476 -28.39 3.92 -14.24
C TYR A 476 -29.22 2.91 -13.43
N SER A 477 -28.97 2.73 -12.13
CA SER A 477 -29.67 1.73 -11.30
C SER A 477 -31.16 1.99 -11.14
N ARG A 478 -31.64 3.21 -11.41
CA ARG A 478 -33.07 3.57 -11.37
C ARG A 478 -33.81 3.29 -12.68
N LEU A 479 -33.09 3.03 -13.78
CA LEU A 479 -33.71 2.68 -15.06
C LEU A 479 -34.24 1.25 -15.03
N THR A 480 -35.32 0.97 -15.76
CA THR A 480 -35.80 -0.40 -16.01
C THR A 480 -34.87 -1.14 -16.97
N ASN A 481 -35.03 -2.46 -17.10
CA ASN A 481 -34.20 -3.27 -18.01
C ASN A 481 -34.30 -2.76 -19.46
N GLN A 482 -35.51 -2.45 -19.94
CA GLN A 482 -35.72 -1.90 -21.28
C GLN A 482 -35.07 -0.52 -21.43
N GLN A 483 -35.27 0.37 -20.45
CA GLN A 483 -34.67 1.70 -20.47
C GLN A 483 -33.13 1.67 -20.47
N LEU A 484 -32.51 0.66 -19.85
CA LEU A 484 -31.06 0.47 -19.91
C LEU A 484 -30.58 0.11 -21.32
N LEU A 485 -31.27 -0.81 -21.97
CA LEU A 485 -30.95 -1.25 -23.34
C LEU A 485 -31.19 -0.13 -24.36
N ASP A 486 -32.33 0.57 -24.25
CA ASP A 486 -32.65 1.71 -25.10
C ASP A 486 -31.63 2.83 -24.95
N LYS A 487 -31.21 3.14 -23.70
CA LYS A 487 -30.19 4.16 -23.45
C LYS A 487 -28.83 3.77 -24.00
N ALA A 488 -28.48 2.48 -23.95
CA ALA A 488 -27.25 1.98 -24.56
C ALA A 488 -27.26 2.08 -26.09
N GLY A 489 -28.41 1.80 -26.72
CA GLY A 489 -28.61 1.99 -28.15
C GLY A 489 -28.55 3.46 -28.57
N GLU A 490 -29.22 4.35 -27.82
CA GLU A 490 -29.18 5.80 -28.06
C GLU A 490 -27.75 6.34 -28.04
N LEU A 491 -26.97 6.01 -27.01
CA LEU A 491 -25.59 6.48 -26.85
C LEU A 491 -24.64 5.88 -27.90
N ARG A 492 -24.85 4.61 -28.26
CA ARG A 492 -24.12 3.96 -29.36
C ARG A 492 -24.32 4.73 -30.67
N HIS A 493 -25.57 5.05 -31.02
CA HIS A 493 -25.88 5.73 -32.27
C HIS A 493 -25.43 7.19 -32.27
N ALA A 494 -25.59 7.89 -31.14
CA ALA A 494 -25.19 9.29 -31.01
C ALA A 494 -23.67 9.50 -31.16
N GLU A 495 -22.86 8.54 -30.70
CA GLU A 495 -21.40 8.66 -30.64
C GLU A 495 -20.64 7.67 -31.52
N GLN A 496 -21.35 6.90 -32.35
CA GLN A 496 -20.76 5.93 -33.28
C GLN A 496 -19.85 4.88 -32.58
N LEU A 497 -20.33 4.31 -31.49
CA LEU A 497 -19.58 3.36 -30.66
C LEU A 497 -19.79 1.91 -31.16
N ASP A 498 -19.08 1.51 -32.21
CA ASP A 498 -19.35 0.27 -32.96
C ASP A 498 -19.07 -1.06 -32.23
N THR A 499 -18.45 -1.04 -31.06
CA THR A 499 -18.18 -2.25 -30.27
C THR A 499 -18.60 -2.10 -28.81
N LEU A 500 -18.92 -3.22 -28.15
CA LEU A 500 -19.21 -3.22 -26.71
C LEU A 500 -18.05 -2.66 -25.89
N ALA A 501 -16.79 -2.87 -26.33
CA ALA A 501 -15.61 -2.34 -25.65
C ALA A 501 -15.51 -0.81 -25.75
N LEU A 502 -15.88 -0.22 -26.90
CA LEU A 502 -15.94 1.24 -27.06
C LEU A 502 -17.08 1.82 -26.22
N LEU A 503 -18.25 1.17 -26.22
CA LEU A 503 -19.39 1.56 -25.38
C LEU A 503 -19.07 1.44 -23.89
N GLU A 504 -18.37 0.40 -23.46
CA GLU A 504 -17.91 0.23 -22.08
C GLU A 504 -16.86 1.27 -21.67
N ARG A 505 -15.95 1.62 -22.59
CA ARG A 505 -14.94 2.65 -22.34
C ARG A 505 -15.57 4.03 -22.15
N ALA A 506 -16.55 4.38 -22.97
CA ALA A 506 -17.26 5.65 -22.88
C ALA A 506 -18.28 5.66 -21.72
N TYR A 507 -18.99 4.55 -21.51
CA TYR A 507 -20.17 4.46 -20.64
C TYR A 507 -20.12 3.28 -19.65
N GLY A 508 -19.00 3.12 -18.95
CA GLY A 508 -18.76 1.96 -18.07
C GLY A 508 -19.80 1.74 -16.96
N SER A 509 -20.49 2.78 -16.47
CA SER A 509 -21.56 2.62 -15.48
C SER A 509 -22.85 2.05 -16.06
N LEU A 510 -23.14 2.35 -17.33
CA LEU A 510 -24.29 1.79 -18.06
C LEU A 510 -24.07 0.30 -18.26
N ILE A 511 -22.90 -0.04 -18.80
CA ILE A 511 -22.50 -1.43 -19.04
C ILE A 511 -22.43 -2.23 -17.73
N ARG A 512 -21.97 -1.61 -16.63
CA ARG A 512 -22.00 -2.26 -15.30
C ARG A 512 -23.42 -2.60 -14.85
N ASN A 513 -24.39 -1.68 -14.96
CA ASN A 513 -25.78 -1.96 -14.59
C ASN A 513 -26.41 -3.04 -15.49
N ILE A 514 -26.09 -3.03 -16.79
CA ILE A 514 -26.52 -4.06 -17.74
C ILE A 514 -25.95 -5.43 -17.35
N ARG A 515 -24.66 -5.49 -16.99
CA ARG A 515 -24.01 -6.73 -16.51
C ARG A 515 -24.57 -7.23 -15.18
N GLU A 516 -24.71 -6.35 -14.19
CA GLU A 516 -25.26 -6.68 -12.87
C GLU A 516 -26.69 -7.24 -12.94
N ARG A 517 -27.43 -6.91 -14.00
CA ARG A 517 -28.79 -7.42 -14.26
C ARG A 517 -28.86 -8.57 -15.26
N GLY A 518 -27.72 -9.08 -15.73
CA GLY A 518 -27.67 -10.19 -16.68
C GLY A 518 -28.11 -9.86 -18.12
N LEU A 519 -28.21 -8.58 -18.49
CA LEU A 519 -28.75 -8.12 -19.77
C LEU A 519 -27.70 -7.99 -20.89
N THR A 520 -26.48 -8.50 -20.68
CA THR A 520 -25.37 -8.30 -21.65
C THR A 520 -25.62 -9.04 -22.96
N ALA A 521 -26.22 -10.24 -22.90
CA ALA A 521 -26.60 -10.99 -24.11
C ALA A 521 -27.68 -10.23 -24.90
N ASP A 522 -28.69 -9.70 -24.21
CA ASP A 522 -29.77 -8.92 -24.82
C ASP A 522 -29.24 -7.63 -25.47
N LEU A 523 -28.30 -6.96 -24.81
CA LEU A 523 -27.62 -5.79 -25.39
C LEU A 523 -26.83 -6.16 -26.64
N CYS A 524 -26.02 -7.22 -26.59
CA CYS A 524 -25.23 -7.68 -27.72
C CYS A 524 -26.12 -8.07 -28.91
N ALA A 525 -27.20 -8.80 -28.66
CA ALA A 525 -28.17 -9.17 -29.68
C ALA A 525 -28.90 -7.95 -30.26
N ALA A 526 -29.39 -7.04 -29.41
CA ALA A 526 -30.11 -5.85 -29.85
C ALA A 526 -29.24 -4.84 -30.62
N GLN A 527 -27.95 -4.77 -30.30
CA GLN A 527 -27.02 -3.82 -30.91
C GLN A 527 -26.09 -4.46 -31.96
N GLY A 528 -26.13 -5.78 -32.13
CA GLY A 528 -25.21 -6.48 -33.04
C GLY A 528 -23.75 -6.45 -32.57
N PHE A 529 -23.50 -6.40 -31.26
CA PHE A 529 -22.14 -6.54 -30.72
C PHE A 529 -21.73 -8.01 -30.64
N GLU A 530 -20.46 -8.28 -30.91
CA GLU A 530 -19.87 -9.60 -30.67
C GLU A 530 -19.82 -9.89 -29.15
N GLN A 531 -20.42 -11.01 -28.74
CA GLN A 531 -20.53 -11.37 -27.33
C GLN A 531 -19.20 -11.94 -26.82
N THR A 532 -18.61 -11.29 -25.82
CA THR A 532 -17.39 -11.81 -25.16
C THR A 532 -17.76 -13.02 -24.31
N ALA A 533 -16.99 -14.11 -24.40
CA ALA A 533 -17.23 -15.32 -23.63
C ALA A 533 -17.28 -15.04 -22.11
N VAL A 534 -18.34 -15.52 -21.44
CA VAL A 534 -18.54 -15.34 -19.99
C VAL A 534 -17.84 -16.49 -19.26
N TRP A 535 -16.78 -16.19 -18.51
CA TRP A 535 -15.99 -17.19 -17.77
C TRP A 535 -16.49 -17.45 -16.34
N GLN A 536 -17.33 -16.56 -15.80
CA GLN A 536 -17.87 -16.68 -14.44
C GLN A 536 -18.78 -17.91 -14.31
N GLY A 537 -18.49 -18.77 -13.34
CA GLY A 537 -19.26 -20.00 -13.07
C GLY A 537 -18.76 -21.23 -13.81
N MET A 538 -17.73 -21.10 -14.65
CA MET A 538 -17.07 -22.25 -15.27
C MET A 538 -16.30 -23.07 -14.23
N SER A 539 -16.41 -24.40 -14.31
CA SER A 539 -15.60 -25.29 -13.48
C SER A 539 -14.15 -25.36 -13.98
N LEU A 540 -13.26 -25.90 -13.15
CA LEU A 540 -11.88 -26.20 -13.57
C LEU A 540 -11.86 -27.11 -14.81
N ASP A 541 -12.77 -28.08 -14.89
CA ASP A 541 -12.82 -29.04 -16.01
C ASP A 541 -13.36 -28.39 -17.29
N ASP A 542 -14.28 -27.43 -17.19
CA ASP A 542 -14.75 -26.66 -18.35
C ASP A 542 -13.63 -25.77 -18.91
N LEU A 543 -12.82 -25.19 -18.04
CA LEU A 543 -11.67 -24.39 -18.45
C LEU A 543 -10.57 -25.25 -19.08
N VAL A 544 -10.31 -26.44 -18.51
CA VAL A 544 -9.40 -27.44 -19.10
C VAL A 544 -9.90 -27.88 -20.47
N ARG A 545 -11.21 -28.11 -20.63
CA ARG A 545 -11.79 -28.45 -21.93
C ARG A 545 -11.63 -27.32 -22.94
N HIS A 546 -11.96 -26.08 -22.55
CA HIS A 546 -11.73 -24.90 -23.40
C HIS A 546 -10.27 -24.78 -23.85
N ILE A 547 -9.32 -25.01 -22.94
CA ILE A 547 -7.89 -24.96 -23.26
C ILE A 547 -7.49 -26.03 -24.27
N ARG A 548 -8.03 -27.24 -24.12
CA ARG A 548 -7.80 -28.36 -25.04
C ARG A 548 -8.43 -28.12 -26.40
N ASP A 549 -9.69 -27.68 -26.44
CA ASP A 549 -10.43 -27.45 -27.69
C ASP A 549 -9.85 -26.31 -28.54
N ASN A 550 -9.04 -25.44 -27.92
CA ASN A 550 -8.37 -24.32 -28.58
C ASN A 550 -6.85 -24.54 -28.75
N ASP A 551 -6.35 -25.75 -28.44
CA ASP A 551 -4.96 -26.18 -28.64
C ASP A 551 -3.88 -25.20 -28.13
N PHE A 552 -4.08 -24.61 -26.95
CA PHE A 552 -3.05 -23.72 -26.39
C PHE A 552 -1.79 -24.51 -26.02
N ALA A 553 -0.61 -24.05 -26.48
CA ALA A 553 0.63 -24.83 -26.35
C ALA A 553 1.42 -24.55 -25.06
N SER A 554 1.09 -23.47 -24.34
CA SER A 554 1.75 -23.10 -23.08
C SER A 554 0.90 -22.12 -22.27
N SER A 555 1.25 -21.91 -21.01
CA SER A 555 0.62 -20.86 -20.19
C SER A 555 0.76 -19.46 -20.78
N SER A 556 1.87 -19.19 -21.47
CA SER A 556 2.14 -17.90 -22.11
C SER A 556 1.33 -17.69 -23.38
N ASP A 557 1.19 -18.75 -24.19
CA ASP A 557 0.33 -18.76 -25.38
C ASP A 557 -1.15 -18.64 -24.99
N TRP A 558 -1.59 -19.43 -24.01
CA TRP A 558 -2.93 -19.31 -23.43
C TRP A 558 -3.22 -17.89 -22.92
N HIS A 559 -2.27 -17.26 -22.21
CA HIS A 559 -2.42 -15.87 -21.76
C HIS A 559 -2.50 -14.87 -22.91
N ALA A 560 -1.75 -15.07 -24.00
CA ALA A 560 -1.76 -14.19 -25.16
C ALA A 560 -3.05 -14.34 -25.99
N SER A 561 -3.47 -15.57 -26.23
CA SER A 561 -4.55 -15.94 -27.15
C SER A 561 -5.93 -15.92 -26.50
N SER A 562 -6.02 -16.20 -25.19
CA SER A 562 -7.28 -16.20 -24.42
C SER A 562 -7.08 -15.58 -23.03
N SER A 563 -6.65 -14.31 -23.01
CA SER A 563 -6.32 -13.60 -21.77
C SER A 563 -7.47 -13.54 -20.75
N GLY A 564 -8.73 -13.60 -21.21
CA GLY A 564 -9.92 -13.63 -20.36
C GLY A 564 -10.04 -14.91 -19.53
N SER A 565 -9.93 -16.08 -20.17
CA SER A 565 -9.98 -17.38 -19.49
C SER A 565 -8.74 -17.58 -18.59
N TYR A 566 -7.57 -17.13 -19.03
CA TYR A 566 -6.36 -17.14 -18.21
C TYR A 566 -6.51 -16.32 -16.93
N LYS A 567 -6.99 -15.08 -17.03
CA LYS A 567 -7.18 -14.21 -15.85
C LYS A 567 -8.22 -14.80 -14.91
N TYR A 568 -9.29 -15.40 -15.42
CA TYR A 568 -10.28 -16.10 -14.61
C TYR A 568 -9.63 -17.25 -13.82
N ALA A 569 -8.88 -18.14 -14.49
CA ALA A 569 -8.13 -19.21 -13.81
C ALA A 569 -7.16 -18.68 -12.75
N ALA A 570 -6.50 -17.56 -13.03
CA ALA A 570 -5.57 -16.93 -12.09
C ALA A 570 -6.30 -16.48 -10.82
N THR A 571 -7.48 -15.88 -10.94
CA THR A 571 -8.29 -15.50 -9.76
C THR A 571 -8.76 -16.67 -8.93
N GLN A 572 -8.91 -17.86 -9.53
CA GLN A 572 -9.29 -19.09 -8.84
C GLN A 572 -8.08 -19.91 -8.34
N ASN A 573 -6.85 -19.40 -8.51
CA ASN A 573 -5.59 -20.13 -8.26
C ASN A 573 -5.44 -21.43 -9.08
N TRP A 574 -6.13 -21.54 -10.21
CA TRP A 574 -6.14 -22.75 -11.04
C TRP A 574 -5.02 -22.80 -12.07
N VAL A 575 -4.34 -21.68 -12.36
CA VAL A 575 -3.27 -21.65 -13.39
C VAL A 575 -2.21 -22.72 -13.14
N ARG A 576 -1.82 -22.95 -11.88
CA ARG A 576 -0.84 -23.98 -11.54
C ARG A 576 -1.40 -25.39 -11.73
N GLU A 577 -2.66 -25.61 -11.40
CA GLU A 577 -3.33 -26.91 -11.53
C GLU A 577 -3.56 -27.27 -12.99
N ILE A 578 -3.97 -26.30 -13.80
CA ILE A 578 -4.07 -26.39 -15.26
C ILE A 578 -2.68 -26.64 -15.85
N SER A 579 -1.67 -25.86 -15.46
CA SER A 579 -0.29 -26.07 -15.95
C SER A 579 0.22 -27.48 -15.63
N LYS A 580 -0.11 -28.05 -14.46
CA LYS A 580 0.21 -29.46 -14.16
C LYS A 580 -0.55 -30.44 -15.04
N ARG A 581 -1.86 -30.23 -15.27
CA ARG A 581 -2.70 -31.11 -16.09
C ARG A 581 -2.27 -31.14 -17.56
N PHE A 582 -1.62 -30.07 -18.03
CA PHE A 582 -1.07 -29.94 -19.39
C PHE A 582 0.47 -30.01 -19.42
N ASN A 583 1.13 -30.41 -18.33
CA ASN A 583 2.60 -30.46 -18.20
C ASN A 583 3.35 -29.18 -18.60
N TRP A 584 2.71 -28.01 -18.53
CA TRP A 584 3.36 -26.74 -18.82
C TRP A 584 4.34 -26.36 -17.70
N GLY A 585 5.63 -26.27 -18.04
CA GLY A 585 6.68 -25.73 -17.16
C GLY A 585 7.43 -26.73 -16.28
N ILE A 586 7.41 -28.04 -16.60
CA ILE A 586 8.36 -29.01 -16.03
C ILE A 586 8.95 -29.80 -17.18
N TYR A 587 9.98 -29.25 -17.83
CA TYR A 587 10.74 -30.00 -18.81
C TYR A 587 11.90 -30.69 -18.09
N ARG A 588 11.87 -32.02 -18.07
CA ARG A 588 12.87 -32.88 -17.45
C ARG A 588 13.81 -33.43 -18.50
N GLY A 589 15.11 -33.18 -18.34
CA GLY A 589 16.13 -33.78 -19.18
C GLY A 589 16.32 -35.27 -18.87
N LEU A 590 16.97 -35.99 -19.79
CA LEU A 590 17.38 -37.38 -19.62
C LEU A 590 18.36 -37.56 -18.45
N ASN A 591 19.10 -36.51 -18.12
CA ASN A 591 19.95 -36.43 -16.93
C ASN A 591 19.18 -36.27 -15.60
N GLY A 592 17.84 -36.20 -15.63
CA GLY A 592 16.97 -36.14 -14.45
C GLY A 592 16.72 -34.73 -13.89
N PHE A 593 17.42 -33.71 -14.39
CA PHE A 593 17.26 -32.30 -14.00
C PHE A 593 16.08 -31.63 -14.70
N SER A 594 15.61 -30.51 -14.16
CA SER A 594 14.52 -29.71 -14.74
C SER A 594 15.05 -28.40 -15.33
N TYR A 595 14.46 -27.98 -16.44
CA TYR A 595 14.88 -26.81 -17.21
C TYR A 595 13.74 -25.81 -17.38
N ASP A 596 14.11 -24.53 -17.52
CA ASP A 596 13.17 -23.42 -17.58
C ASP A 596 12.52 -23.30 -18.97
N SER A 597 13.13 -23.91 -20.00
CA SER A 597 12.58 -23.96 -21.35
C SER A 597 12.75 -25.30 -22.08
N LEU A 598 11.88 -25.53 -23.07
CA LEU A 598 11.96 -26.70 -23.94
C LEU A 598 13.26 -26.70 -24.79
N PRO A 599 13.70 -25.57 -25.38
CA PRO A 599 15.00 -25.50 -26.04
C PRO A 599 16.19 -25.87 -25.13
N GLU A 600 16.22 -25.42 -23.88
CA GLU A 600 17.25 -25.83 -22.90
C GLU A 600 17.21 -27.34 -22.65
N THR A 601 16.02 -27.92 -22.50
CA THR A 601 15.85 -29.36 -22.30
C THR A 601 16.36 -30.16 -23.49
N ILE A 602 16.10 -29.70 -24.70
CA ILE A 602 16.59 -30.33 -25.93
C ILE A 602 18.12 -30.27 -25.96
N VAL A 603 18.75 -29.15 -25.58
CA VAL A 603 20.22 -29.03 -25.51
C VAL A 603 20.80 -29.95 -24.42
N ALA A 604 20.16 -30.02 -23.26
CA ALA A 604 20.56 -30.94 -22.19
C ALA A 604 20.51 -32.40 -22.65
N ASN A 605 19.42 -32.80 -23.33
CA ASN A 605 19.28 -34.15 -23.88
C ASN A 605 20.28 -34.42 -25.00
N LEU A 606 20.57 -33.42 -25.84
CA LEU A 606 21.57 -33.50 -26.89
C LEU A 606 22.97 -33.78 -26.32
N LEU A 607 23.38 -33.02 -25.30
CA LEU A 607 24.67 -33.22 -24.61
C LEU A 607 24.72 -34.58 -23.91
N HIS A 608 23.61 -35.00 -23.28
CA HIS A 608 23.50 -36.29 -22.61
C HIS A 608 23.60 -37.48 -23.58
N LEU A 609 22.86 -37.44 -24.70
CA LEU A 609 22.91 -38.50 -25.73
C LEU A 609 24.28 -38.57 -26.42
N ALA A 610 24.99 -37.45 -26.50
CA ALA A 610 26.36 -37.38 -27.01
C ALA A 610 27.43 -37.70 -25.95
N ASP A 611 27.04 -38.15 -24.76
CA ASP A 611 27.91 -38.58 -23.66
C ASP A 611 28.90 -37.51 -23.15
N TYR A 612 28.47 -36.24 -23.18
CA TYR A 612 29.22 -35.14 -22.57
C TYR A 612 28.80 -34.91 -21.13
N GLU A 613 29.76 -34.90 -20.21
CA GLU A 613 29.54 -34.41 -18.85
C GLU A 613 29.42 -32.89 -18.86
N PHE A 614 28.32 -32.37 -18.29
CA PHE A 614 28.08 -30.94 -18.16
C PHE A 614 27.44 -30.62 -16.81
N ILE A 615 27.66 -29.39 -16.35
CA ILE A 615 27.05 -28.81 -15.15
C ILE A 615 25.86 -27.97 -15.60
N ASP A 616 24.68 -28.23 -15.04
CA ASP A 616 23.48 -27.44 -15.26
C ASP A 616 23.45 -26.19 -14.38
N HIS A 617 23.02 -25.08 -14.97
CA HIS A 617 22.85 -23.78 -14.31
C HIS A 617 24.02 -23.31 -13.41
N PRO A 618 25.29 -23.43 -13.86
CA PRO A 618 26.43 -23.08 -13.01
C PRO A 618 26.46 -21.57 -12.73
N PRO A 619 26.81 -21.16 -11.50
CA PRO A 619 26.98 -19.76 -11.18
C PRO A 619 28.21 -19.18 -11.91
N ILE A 620 28.05 -17.98 -12.47
CA ILE A 620 29.14 -17.24 -13.09
C ILE A 620 29.78 -16.35 -12.03
N GLU A 621 31.03 -16.64 -11.66
CA GLU A 621 31.73 -15.90 -10.60
C GLU A 621 32.57 -14.72 -11.13
N HIS A 622 32.85 -14.69 -12.43
CA HIS A 622 33.77 -13.73 -13.05
C HIS A 622 33.18 -12.32 -13.26
N PHE A 623 31.87 -12.22 -13.52
CA PHE A 623 31.19 -10.94 -13.72
C PHE A 623 29.80 -10.89 -13.07
N PRO A 624 29.35 -9.72 -12.59
CA PRO A 624 28.01 -9.56 -12.02
C PRO A 624 26.95 -9.48 -13.13
N GLY A 625 25.71 -9.86 -12.81
CA GLY A 625 24.55 -9.64 -13.67
C GLY A 625 24.12 -8.16 -13.71
N VAL A 626 23.26 -7.79 -14.66
CA VAL A 626 22.81 -6.41 -14.92
C VAL A 626 22.33 -5.65 -13.66
N GLY A 627 21.73 -6.35 -12.69
CA GLY A 627 21.26 -5.77 -11.42
C GLY A 627 22.19 -5.89 -10.22
N GLY A 628 23.46 -6.31 -10.40
CA GLY A 628 24.43 -6.49 -9.31
C GLY A 628 24.33 -7.81 -8.53
N GLY A 629 23.65 -8.82 -9.09
CA GLY A 629 23.59 -10.19 -8.56
C GLY A 629 24.58 -11.15 -9.24
N ARG A 630 24.65 -12.41 -8.80
CA ARG A 630 25.40 -13.46 -9.51
C ARG A 630 24.57 -13.98 -10.68
N PRO A 631 25.05 -13.87 -11.93
CA PRO A 631 24.38 -14.51 -13.06
C PRO A 631 24.65 -16.01 -13.04
N THR A 632 23.78 -16.78 -13.67
CA THR A 632 23.95 -18.21 -13.96
C THR A 632 24.05 -18.40 -15.47
N ALA A 633 24.83 -19.37 -15.91
CA ALA A 633 24.79 -19.86 -17.28
C ALA A 633 23.72 -20.95 -17.41
N ASP A 634 23.45 -21.43 -18.62
CA ASP A 634 22.56 -22.57 -18.81
C ASP A 634 23.33 -23.89 -18.63
N PHE A 635 24.53 -23.99 -19.24
CA PHE A 635 25.41 -25.14 -19.11
C PHE A 635 26.90 -24.77 -19.07
N LEU A 636 27.72 -25.62 -18.45
CA LEU A 636 29.18 -25.61 -18.52
C LEU A 636 29.71 -27.02 -18.75
N ILE A 637 30.54 -27.20 -19.77
CA ILE A 637 31.42 -28.37 -19.91
C ILE A 637 32.76 -27.97 -19.31
N ASP A 638 33.23 -28.71 -18.31
CA ASP A 638 34.38 -28.27 -17.49
C ASP A 638 35.75 -28.51 -18.14
N SER A 639 35.85 -29.45 -19.11
CA SER A 639 37.13 -29.84 -19.69
C SER A 639 37.04 -30.24 -21.18
N PRO A 640 37.48 -29.38 -22.13
CA PRO A 640 37.88 -27.98 -21.92
C PRO A 640 36.69 -27.09 -21.53
N PRO A 641 36.91 -25.99 -20.78
CA PRO A 641 35.84 -25.13 -20.28
C PRO A 641 35.08 -24.46 -21.44
N LEU A 642 33.82 -24.83 -21.63
CA LEU A 642 32.90 -24.22 -22.60
C LEU A 642 31.57 -23.87 -21.93
N TRP A 643 31.23 -22.59 -21.94
CA TRP A 643 29.97 -22.07 -21.44
C TRP A 643 28.93 -22.10 -22.55
N ILE A 644 27.72 -22.58 -22.28
CA ILE A 644 26.65 -22.69 -23.28
C ILE A 644 25.45 -21.90 -22.78
N GLU A 645 24.88 -21.08 -23.66
CA GLU A 645 23.69 -20.25 -23.40
C GLU A 645 22.67 -20.47 -24.51
N VAL A 646 21.40 -20.64 -24.12
CA VAL A 646 20.26 -20.88 -25.00
C VAL A 646 19.36 -19.63 -24.98
N TRP A 647 19.56 -18.77 -25.98
CA TRP A 647 18.91 -17.47 -26.02
C TRP A 647 17.50 -17.51 -26.63
N ALA A 648 16.51 -16.97 -25.91
CA ALA A 648 15.14 -16.85 -26.40
C ALA A 648 14.98 -15.74 -27.46
N TYR A 649 15.79 -14.69 -27.39
CA TYR A 649 15.76 -13.54 -28.29
C TYR A 649 17.17 -13.09 -28.67
N ARG A 650 17.28 -12.47 -29.85
CA ARG A 650 18.50 -11.83 -30.30
C ARG A 650 18.76 -10.50 -29.61
N THR A 651 20.00 -10.03 -29.66
CA THR A 651 20.41 -8.74 -29.09
C THR A 651 19.75 -7.54 -29.78
N ASP A 652 19.29 -7.71 -31.01
CA ASP A 652 18.65 -6.71 -31.88
C ASP A 652 17.12 -6.84 -31.94
N ASP A 653 16.53 -7.86 -31.30
CA ASP A 653 15.08 -8.04 -31.28
C ASP A 653 14.39 -6.92 -30.47
N VAL A 654 13.28 -6.39 -31.00
CA VAL A 654 12.41 -5.46 -30.27
C VAL A 654 11.39 -6.26 -29.46
N VAL A 655 11.58 -6.32 -28.14
CA VAL A 655 10.75 -7.12 -27.23
C VAL A 655 9.93 -6.21 -26.31
N SER A 656 8.65 -6.52 -26.12
CA SER A 656 7.75 -5.77 -25.23
C SER A 656 7.32 -6.60 -24.02
N GLY A 657 6.72 -5.94 -23.02
CA GLY A 657 6.21 -6.59 -21.82
C GLY A 657 7.30 -7.06 -20.84
N LYS A 658 7.09 -8.20 -20.17
CA LYS A 658 7.96 -8.70 -19.10
C LYS A 658 9.40 -9.06 -19.56
N LEU A 659 9.61 -9.26 -20.86
CA LEU A 659 10.89 -9.61 -21.46
C LEU A 659 11.56 -8.43 -22.18
N ALA A 660 11.05 -7.20 -22.01
CA ALA A 660 11.61 -6.02 -22.67
C ALA A 660 13.10 -5.78 -22.35
N SER A 661 13.58 -6.21 -21.18
CA SER A 661 15.00 -6.11 -20.79
C SER A 661 15.86 -7.28 -21.28
N TYR A 662 15.28 -8.28 -21.95
CA TYR A 662 16.00 -9.50 -22.32
C TYR A 662 17.17 -9.23 -23.29
N PRO A 663 17.00 -8.47 -24.40
CA PRO A 663 18.12 -8.17 -25.30
C PRO A 663 19.28 -7.45 -24.61
N SER A 664 18.97 -6.52 -23.69
CA SER A 664 20.00 -5.84 -22.89
C SER A 664 20.72 -6.76 -21.92
N THR A 665 20.02 -7.75 -21.36
CA THR A 665 20.59 -8.75 -20.44
C THR A 665 21.52 -9.71 -21.17
N ARG A 666 21.12 -10.15 -22.37
CA ARG A 666 21.96 -10.94 -23.27
C ARG A 666 23.24 -10.19 -23.65
N LYS A 667 23.14 -8.95 -24.14
CA LYS A 667 24.31 -8.11 -24.48
C LYS A 667 25.30 -8.00 -23.32
N HIS A 668 24.78 -7.80 -22.10
CA HIS A 668 25.60 -7.73 -20.89
C HIS A 668 26.33 -9.05 -20.60
N LYS A 669 25.64 -10.20 -20.69
CA LYS A 669 26.26 -11.51 -20.47
C LYS A 669 27.31 -11.83 -21.53
N GLU A 670 26.99 -11.65 -22.81
CA GLU A 670 27.94 -11.89 -23.92
C GLU A 670 29.19 -11.01 -23.78
N ALA A 671 29.02 -9.72 -23.44
CA ALA A 671 30.14 -8.83 -23.16
C ALA A 671 30.97 -9.30 -21.95
N GLY A 672 30.32 -9.81 -20.90
CA GLY A 672 30.99 -10.39 -19.73
C GLY A 672 31.83 -11.62 -20.10
N TYR A 673 31.25 -12.59 -20.84
CA TYR A 673 31.99 -13.76 -21.31
C TYR A 673 33.23 -13.37 -22.12
N LEU A 674 33.07 -12.44 -23.06
CA LEU A 674 34.17 -11.94 -23.88
C LEU A 674 35.25 -11.23 -23.04
N ALA A 675 34.86 -10.32 -22.16
CA ALA A 675 35.79 -9.53 -21.34
C ALA A 675 36.63 -10.39 -20.38
N HIS A 676 36.12 -11.56 -19.99
CA HIS A 676 36.78 -12.48 -19.08
C HIS A 676 37.40 -13.70 -19.78
N ALA A 677 37.50 -13.68 -21.12
CA ALA A 677 38.07 -14.76 -21.93
C ALA A 677 37.43 -16.13 -21.64
N MET A 678 36.12 -16.14 -21.39
CA MET A 678 35.34 -17.34 -21.14
C MET A 678 34.72 -17.83 -22.46
N PRO A 679 35.13 -19.00 -23.00
CA PRO A 679 34.59 -19.49 -24.27
C PRO A 679 33.08 -19.70 -24.18
N LEU A 680 32.32 -19.04 -25.06
CA LEU A 680 30.86 -19.06 -25.08
C LEU A 680 30.34 -19.69 -26.38
N CYS A 681 29.54 -20.74 -26.25
CA CYS A 681 28.69 -21.27 -27.32
C CYS A 681 27.28 -20.67 -27.19
N SER A 682 26.99 -19.62 -27.97
CA SER A 682 25.64 -19.05 -28.05
C SER A 682 24.75 -19.88 -28.99
N LEU A 683 23.64 -20.37 -28.45
CA LEU A 683 22.58 -21.10 -29.16
C LEU A 683 21.32 -20.25 -29.24
N GLU A 684 20.63 -20.24 -30.38
CA GLU A 684 19.43 -19.42 -30.59
C GLU A 684 18.17 -20.26 -30.31
N GLY A 685 17.81 -20.42 -29.04
CA GLY A 685 16.61 -21.13 -28.60
C GLY A 685 15.31 -20.59 -29.20
N GLY A 686 15.28 -19.29 -29.55
CA GLY A 686 14.17 -18.67 -30.27
C GLY A 686 13.82 -19.33 -31.61
N LEU A 687 14.77 -20.02 -32.26
CA LEU A 687 14.55 -20.77 -33.52
C LEU A 687 13.46 -21.82 -33.40
N PHE A 688 13.27 -22.39 -32.21
CA PHE A 688 12.21 -23.36 -31.97
C PHE A 688 10.83 -22.75 -32.24
N TYR A 689 10.64 -21.46 -31.93
CA TYR A 689 9.35 -20.79 -32.00
C TYR A 689 9.19 -19.88 -33.24
N ARG A 690 10.30 -19.43 -33.83
CA ARG A 690 10.30 -18.42 -34.90
C ARG A 690 11.34 -18.75 -35.98
N PRO A 691 11.05 -18.47 -37.26
CA PRO A 691 12.08 -18.55 -38.29
C PRO A 691 13.11 -17.42 -38.10
N TYR A 692 14.39 -17.73 -38.32
CA TYR A 692 15.45 -16.72 -38.32
C TYR A 692 16.42 -16.94 -39.49
N LEU A 693 17.02 -15.85 -39.95
CA LEU A 693 18.20 -15.86 -40.81
C LEU A 693 19.43 -15.73 -39.90
N LEU A 694 20.27 -16.76 -39.86
CA LEU A 694 21.51 -16.81 -39.08
C LEU A 694 22.66 -17.19 -40.00
N ASP A 695 23.74 -16.40 -39.99
CA ASP A 695 24.95 -16.65 -40.79
C ASP A 695 24.67 -16.92 -42.29
N GLY A 696 23.66 -16.22 -42.85
CA GLY A 696 23.25 -16.38 -44.25
C GLY A 696 22.38 -17.62 -44.53
N LYS A 697 22.08 -18.45 -43.53
CA LYS A 697 21.19 -19.62 -43.64
C LYS A 697 19.82 -19.34 -43.04
N GLN A 698 18.77 -19.62 -43.81
CA GLN A 698 17.40 -19.49 -43.36
C GLN A 698 16.97 -20.74 -42.59
N TYR A 699 16.74 -20.61 -41.29
CA TYR A 699 16.20 -21.68 -40.45
C TYR A 699 14.67 -21.53 -40.34
N ARG A 700 13.95 -22.65 -40.49
CA ARG A 700 12.49 -22.71 -40.29
C ARG A 700 12.18 -22.79 -38.80
N ARG A 701 10.98 -22.38 -38.37
CA ARG A 701 10.56 -22.63 -36.98
C ARG A 701 10.47 -24.14 -36.70
N GLY A 702 10.83 -24.56 -35.49
CA GLY A 702 10.57 -25.89 -34.96
C GLY A 702 11.82 -26.71 -34.60
N MET A 703 11.59 -27.92 -34.09
CA MET A 703 12.64 -28.73 -33.45
C MET A 703 13.78 -29.09 -34.39
N GLY A 704 13.51 -29.51 -35.62
CA GLY A 704 14.55 -29.93 -36.58
C GLY A 704 15.58 -28.83 -36.85
N SER A 705 15.12 -27.62 -37.20
CA SER A 705 16.00 -26.47 -37.44
C SER A 705 16.79 -26.04 -36.20
N PHE A 706 16.17 -26.12 -35.01
CA PHE A 706 16.85 -25.78 -33.76
C PHE A 706 17.95 -26.78 -33.42
N VAL A 707 17.67 -28.09 -33.55
CA VAL A 707 18.67 -29.15 -33.32
C VAL A 707 19.81 -29.04 -34.34
N GLU A 708 19.49 -28.79 -35.62
CA GLU A 708 20.51 -28.57 -36.66
C GLU A 708 21.41 -27.38 -36.31
N HIS A 709 20.83 -26.25 -35.87
CA HIS A 709 21.58 -25.08 -35.39
C HIS A 709 22.48 -25.44 -34.19
N ALA A 710 21.93 -26.13 -33.19
CA ALA A 710 22.66 -26.52 -31.99
C ALA A 710 23.86 -27.42 -32.32
N CYS A 711 23.66 -28.48 -33.12
CA CYS A 711 24.73 -29.37 -33.57
C CYS A 711 25.85 -28.60 -34.31
N ASN A 712 25.48 -27.70 -35.23
CA ASN A 712 26.45 -26.90 -35.99
C ASN A 712 27.29 -26.01 -35.08
N ARG A 713 26.65 -25.32 -34.12
CA ARG A 713 27.35 -24.43 -33.18
C ARG A 713 28.24 -25.22 -32.22
N LEU A 714 27.74 -26.31 -31.63
CA LEU A 714 28.53 -27.14 -30.73
C LEU A 714 29.75 -27.76 -31.46
N THR A 715 29.56 -28.22 -32.69
CA THR A 715 30.66 -28.72 -33.54
C THR A 715 31.70 -27.64 -33.84
N ALA A 716 31.27 -26.41 -34.15
CA ALA A 716 32.19 -25.29 -34.36
C ALA A 716 33.02 -24.93 -33.10
N HIS A 717 32.53 -25.31 -31.91
CA HIS A 717 33.21 -25.14 -30.63
C HIS A 717 33.96 -26.41 -30.17
N GLY A 718 34.15 -27.39 -31.06
CA GLY A 718 34.97 -28.58 -30.79
C GLY A 718 34.24 -29.77 -30.18
N LEU A 719 32.90 -29.74 -30.13
CA LEU A 719 32.06 -30.87 -29.70
C LEU A 719 31.45 -31.53 -30.94
N PRO A 720 32.03 -32.61 -31.51
CA PRO A 720 31.59 -33.21 -32.78
C PRO A 720 30.23 -33.92 -32.67
N ILE A 721 29.17 -33.15 -32.53
CA ILE A 721 27.78 -33.61 -32.47
C ILE A 721 27.16 -33.37 -33.85
N VAL A 722 26.95 -34.46 -34.59
CA VAL A 722 26.44 -34.41 -35.96
C VAL A 722 24.92 -34.47 -35.95
N TYR A 723 24.28 -33.56 -36.68
CA TYR A 723 22.84 -33.64 -36.90
C TYR A 723 22.51 -34.84 -37.81
N THR A 724 21.73 -35.79 -37.29
CA THR A 724 21.22 -36.94 -38.05
C THR A 724 19.71 -37.11 -37.85
N PRO A 725 18.98 -37.74 -38.79
CA PRO A 725 17.58 -38.08 -38.61
C PRO A 725 17.30 -38.91 -37.36
N GLU A 726 18.22 -39.83 -37.02
CA GLU A 726 18.13 -40.71 -35.86
C GLU A 726 18.24 -39.91 -34.55
N LEU A 727 19.22 -39.02 -34.45
CA LEU A 727 19.39 -38.13 -33.29
C LEU A 727 18.15 -37.25 -33.09
N LEU A 728 17.60 -36.69 -34.17
CA LEU A 728 16.38 -35.89 -34.09
C LEU A 728 15.18 -36.75 -33.62
N ALA A 729 15.08 -38.01 -34.06
CA ALA A 729 14.03 -38.92 -33.62
C ALA A 729 14.15 -39.26 -32.13
N GLU A 730 15.35 -39.54 -31.64
CA GLU A 730 15.61 -39.79 -30.21
C GLU A 730 15.30 -38.56 -29.35
N LEU A 731 15.73 -37.38 -29.79
CA LEU A 731 15.41 -36.13 -29.09
C LEU A 731 13.91 -35.88 -29.07
N ARG A 732 13.18 -36.10 -30.17
CA ARG A 732 11.71 -36.00 -30.20
C ARG A 732 11.08 -36.94 -29.18
N GLN A 733 11.50 -38.20 -29.16
CA GLN A 733 11.00 -39.19 -28.20
C GLN A 733 11.26 -38.75 -26.75
N SER A 734 12.42 -38.15 -26.48
CA SER A 734 12.79 -37.70 -25.12
C SER A 734 11.90 -36.59 -24.57
N VAL A 735 11.30 -35.76 -25.44
CA VAL A 735 10.44 -34.62 -25.05
C VAL A 735 8.97 -34.78 -25.40
N HIS A 736 8.59 -35.87 -26.09
CA HIS A 736 7.24 -36.10 -26.62
C HIS A 736 6.13 -36.03 -25.57
N ASN A 737 6.37 -36.57 -24.36
CA ASN A 737 5.39 -36.55 -23.27
C ASN A 737 5.47 -35.28 -22.39
N GLN A 738 6.32 -34.32 -22.77
CA GLN A 738 6.62 -33.14 -21.97
C GLN A 738 6.05 -31.86 -22.59
N SER A 739 5.61 -31.91 -23.86
CA SER A 739 4.99 -30.78 -24.54
C SER A 739 4.15 -31.26 -25.72
N ASP A 740 2.92 -30.75 -25.81
CA ASP A 740 2.02 -31.00 -26.94
C ASP A 740 2.31 -30.07 -28.14
N SER A 741 3.51 -29.46 -28.20
CA SER A 741 3.85 -28.52 -29.27
C SER A 741 3.86 -29.24 -30.62
N ALA A 742 3.03 -28.75 -31.55
CA ALA A 742 3.04 -29.19 -32.96
C ALA A 742 4.41 -29.03 -33.64
N PHE A 743 5.35 -28.30 -33.03
CA PHE A 743 6.72 -28.13 -33.51
C PHE A 743 7.68 -29.27 -33.09
N ILE A 744 7.22 -30.20 -32.27
CA ILE A 744 7.91 -31.45 -31.89
C ILE A 744 7.52 -32.59 -32.84
N GLN A 745 6.25 -32.66 -33.23
CA GLN A 745 5.73 -33.64 -34.18
C GLN A 745 6.09 -33.26 -35.63
N LEU A 746 6.08 -34.27 -36.51
CA LEU A 746 6.71 -34.30 -37.85
C LEU A 746 6.57 -33.05 -38.71
#